data_AF-A0A5R8KEE6-F1
#
_entry.id   AF-A0A5R8KEE6-F1
#
_cell.length_a   1.000
_cell.length_b   1.000
_cell.length_c   1.000
_cell.angle_alpha   90.00
_cell.angle_beta   90.00
_cell.angle_gamma   90.00
#
_symmetry.space_group_name_H-M   'P 1'
#
loop_
_entity.id
_entity.type
_entity.pdbx_description
1 polymer ?
#
loop_
_entity_poly.entity_id
_entity_poly.type
_entity_poly.pdbx_seq_one_letter_code
_entity_poly.pdbx_strand_id
1 'polypeptide(L)'
;MTVSSLSLCFSAVPGRLGCLVMAIVVGGGLTGFAWGAESATLAARWAFDGQDVLGEWQGRGTRPAPGPREPRYPGFAAGNQAMELAGRDAALMVPDAPELRFQKGDGITLEMWVKVRKIRDGQIVHLLGKGRNGTREFGDKNQNYGLRLNGMNGGAAIGFIFTSAAEDGQMPKWHRWCSKEWMQIDTGWHHIAVSYTFGKKDSLRGYIDGVEVSGGWDLDGATDRGPVSDGDTLVIGTGYSRGPSETLDGWMDEVAIHRAALPAAELKKRYAMVPAPVPAMDRSRLQDGRVLVELCEKGVPQKTQWPVEPPVATESYFEDVFGFADLPQRYVGTGVRGDRAGTFLLRASALVKFPKGSNRMLLRGRGAARLFIDGKMVLQTAFPKRGRDGYALLSEQDKYLNLGADFRFAPPGNLEVTGAFTGNDEYQLVVLETLVGGGAGERRYRPELGETVVAISPEGAGSWKLLSPGTRQVTYTDAGWESYERERKEHFAKVNREARAARRGEHAAYWNGRREAADKWIKSTPEVKVPVLPAGFPAHNEIDHFIAARIVEVAGDSSAGSADGVDYYRDVQPILEAKCYSCHQGGDAKGGLSLDTLAAALKGGKSDGAAIVPGKPAESAVLLRATADPDDIMPPEGKGESLNRAELATLERWIAEGAHWPDLRVSTLKMTPLTEDLTFLRRVMLDTVGVVPSEAEIQAFLEDDAPNRREEWIDRLLADPRWADRWMGYWQDLLAENPNILNPTLNNTGPFRWWIYESLLDDKPMDLFVTELIRMEGSTLFGGPAGFGMASQNDVPMAQKAMIVSSAFLGVEMKCARCHDSPANVTKQQELFELAAMMGRKPIKLPETSSVPLDRIHQSGREPLIKVTLKPGSTVVPKWPLGQFSSEGVAAALALKADDSRDRLAALITAPQNARFAQVMVNRFWQQLMGRGVVEPVEDWEKGRPSHPQLLEWLGREFVRSGYNIKAIQRLILNSHAYQRQVDETLSAQEPLFVSPAPRRLAAEQIVDSLFAATGKPFDVEEMSLDIDGDRTANISLTLGSPRRAWMLASTSNERDRPSLMLPRIQAVADVLEIFGWRGARVDPVSKRETSPNVLQPAIISNGTVGGWLTRLSDDHGLTELALEEQKVEVLVERLFLRLLTRKPTADELEIYVSLLSHGYNERMVTMEKLPVVKAQPRVRERYVSWSNHVDAEANVLREKHSAQARKGDTPTNRLEADWRSRMEDVVWALINVPSWISAP
;
A
#
# COMPACT_ATOMS: atom_id res chain seq x y z
N MET A 1 -39.64 -3.20 -41.66
CA MET A 1 -39.20 -3.15 -43.07
C MET A 1 -37.94 -3.98 -43.19
N THR A 2 -38.12 -5.15 -43.81
CA THR A 2 -37.22 -6.21 -44.34
C THR A 2 -35.93 -5.69 -45.02
N VAL A 3 -34.77 -6.35 -45.20
CA VAL A 3 -34.25 -7.76 -45.13
C VAL A 3 -32.71 -7.67 -45.39
N SER A 4 -31.85 -8.27 -44.55
CA SER A 4 -30.91 -9.41 -44.78
C SER A 4 -29.62 -9.24 -45.63
N SER A 5 -28.47 -9.43 -44.95
CA SER A 5 -27.33 -10.35 -45.18
C SER A 5 -26.60 -10.58 -46.54
N LEU A 6 -25.25 -10.65 -46.40
CA LEU A 6 -24.27 -11.64 -46.94
C LEU A 6 -23.67 -11.52 -48.37
N SER A 7 -22.33 -11.43 -48.37
CA SER A 7 -21.33 -12.23 -49.14
C SER A 7 -20.85 -11.89 -50.57
N LEU A 8 -19.51 -12.05 -50.69
CA LEU A 8 -18.69 -12.58 -51.81
C LEU A 8 -18.08 -11.65 -52.89
N CYS A 9 -16.75 -11.57 -52.80
CA CYS A 9 -15.74 -11.93 -53.80
C CYS A 9 -15.54 -11.18 -55.14
N PHE A 10 -14.29 -10.71 -55.28
CA PHE A 10 -13.37 -10.81 -56.42
C PHE A 10 -13.50 -9.88 -57.65
N SER A 11 -12.35 -9.25 -57.93
CA SER A 11 -11.70 -9.06 -59.23
C SER A 11 -11.83 -7.74 -59.99
N ALA A 12 -10.64 -7.16 -60.19
CA ALA A 12 -10.09 -6.66 -61.46
C ALA A 12 -10.45 -5.24 -61.97
N VAL A 13 -9.40 -4.39 -61.93
CA VAL A 13 -8.91 -3.42 -62.94
C VAL A 13 -9.87 -2.35 -63.46
N PRO A 14 -9.47 -1.06 -63.35
CA PRO A 14 -9.23 -0.25 -64.55
C PRO A 14 -7.90 0.55 -64.41
N GLY A 15 -7.15 0.88 -65.46
CA GLY A 15 -7.60 1.43 -66.73
C GLY A 15 -7.52 2.96 -66.66
N ARG A 16 -6.40 3.51 -67.12
CA ARG A 16 -6.07 4.95 -67.22
C ARG A 16 -7.12 5.75 -68.00
N LEU A 17 -7.41 6.98 -67.56
CA LEU A 17 -7.51 8.16 -68.43
C LEU A 17 -7.28 9.42 -67.59
N GLY A 18 -6.38 10.28 -68.05
CA GLY A 18 -5.95 11.50 -67.35
C GLY A 18 -6.48 12.79 -67.98
N CYS A 19 -6.29 13.88 -67.25
CA CYS A 19 -6.01 15.27 -67.68
C CYS A 19 -5.81 16.07 -66.36
N LEU A 20 -4.59 16.37 -65.91
CA LEU A 20 -3.62 17.39 -66.35
C LEU A 20 -4.05 18.82 -66.01
N VAL A 21 -3.45 19.43 -64.97
CA VAL A 21 -2.96 20.83 -64.98
C VAL A 21 -1.72 20.97 -64.06
N MET A 22 -0.60 21.29 -64.73
CA MET A 22 0.62 22.02 -64.35
C MET A 22 1.18 22.03 -62.91
N ALA A 23 2.37 21.44 -62.77
CA ALA A 23 3.40 21.85 -61.82
C ALA A 23 4.70 22.15 -62.60
N ILE A 24 5.36 23.28 -62.27
CA ILE A 24 6.66 23.66 -62.84
C ILE A 24 7.75 22.87 -62.12
N VAL A 25 8.61 22.28 -62.95
CA VAL A 25 9.74 21.40 -62.65
C VAL A 25 10.96 22.21 -62.22
N VAL A 26 11.58 21.83 -61.11
CA VAL A 26 13.05 21.73 -61.02
C VAL A 26 13.36 20.36 -60.45
N GLY A 27 13.88 19.49 -61.32
CA GLY A 27 14.11 18.08 -61.06
C GLY A 27 15.36 17.79 -60.23
N GLY A 28 15.36 16.60 -59.63
CA GLY A 28 16.47 16.01 -58.91
C GLY A 28 15.99 14.81 -58.12
N GLY A 29 15.56 13.74 -58.81
CA GLY A 29 15.16 12.49 -58.19
C GLY A 29 16.37 11.82 -57.52
N LEU A 30 16.29 11.60 -56.20
CA LEU A 30 17.19 10.71 -55.49
C LEU A 30 16.55 9.32 -55.45
N THR A 31 17.08 8.44 -56.28
CA THR A 31 16.89 6.98 -56.22
C THR A 31 17.35 6.45 -54.86
N GLY A 32 16.64 5.43 -54.37
CA GLY A 32 16.81 4.85 -53.03
C GLY A 32 18.22 4.34 -52.71
N PHE A 33 18.60 4.47 -51.43
CA PHE A 33 19.83 3.96 -50.85
C PHE A 33 19.62 2.54 -50.27
N ALA A 34 19.27 1.58 -51.12
CA ALA A 34 19.83 0.24 -50.92
C ALA A 34 21.28 0.34 -51.40
N TRP A 35 22.27 -0.20 -50.68
CA TRP A 35 23.67 -0.12 -51.15
C TRP A 35 23.71 -0.71 -52.56
N GLY A 36 23.92 0.13 -53.58
CA GLY A 36 24.00 -0.33 -54.96
C GLY A 36 25.10 -1.38 -55.04
N ALA A 37 24.78 -2.57 -55.56
CA ALA A 37 25.63 -3.74 -55.57
C ALA A 37 26.88 -3.63 -56.48
N GLU A 38 27.34 -2.42 -56.82
CA GLU A 38 28.46 -2.21 -57.74
C GLU A 38 29.41 -1.11 -57.23
N SER A 39 29.96 -1.30 -56.03
CA SER A 39 31.25 -0.69 -55.71
C SER A 39 32.36 -1.68 -56.03
N ALA A 40 33.33 -1.28 -56.85
CA ALA A 40 34.54 -2.06 -57.15
C ALA A 40 35.36 -2.43 -55.89
N THR A 41 35.00 -1.89 -54.72
CA THR A 41 35.64 -2.16 -53.43
C THR A 41 34.84 -3.05 -52.49
N LEU A 42 33.58 -3.43 -52.79
CA LEU A 42 32.78 -4.28 -51.90
C LEU A 42 33.25 -5.74 -51.97
N ALA A 43 33.63 -6.31 -50.81
CA ALA A 43 34.10 -7.69 -50.69
C ALA A 43 32.96 -8.65 -50.34
N ALA A 44 32.10 -8.27 -49.39
CA ALA A 44 30.94 -9.05 -48.98
C ALA A 44 29.89 -8.13 -48.33
N ARG A 45 28.62 -8.51 -48.46
CA ARG A 45 27.47 -7.82 -47.86
C ARG A 45 26.42 -8.81 -47.37
N TRP A 46 25.75 -8.46 -46.27
CA TRP A 46 24.56 -9.15 -45.78
C TRP A 46 23.47 -8.12 -45.43
N ALA A 47 22.45 -8.01 -46.29
CA ALA A 47 21.27 -7.16 -46.08
C ALA A 47 20.09 -7.89 -45.42
N PHE A 48 20.20 -9.20 -45.19
CA PHE A 48 19.20 -10.06 -44.53
C PHE A 48 17.76 -9.97 -45.11
N ASP A 49 17.62 -9.62 -46.38
CA ASP A 49 16.36 -9.53 -47.13
C ASP A 49 15.89 -10.86 -47.73
N GLY A 50 16.63 -11.95 -47.47
CA GLY A 50 16.35 -13.29 -47.97
C GLY A 50 16.99 -13.61 -49.33
N GLN A 51 17.74 -12.69 -49.95
CA GLN A 51 18.43 -12.91 -51.22
C GLN A 51 19.93 -13.20 -51.07
N ASP A 52 20.54 -12.83 -49.94
CA ASP A 52 21.97 -13.00 -49.66
C ASP A 52 22.24 -14.12 -48.65
N VAL A 53 22.87 -15.22 -49.05
CA VAL A 53 23.45 -16.17 -48.08
C VAL A 53 24.82 -16.71 -48.52
N LEU A 54 25.85 -15.86 -48.41
CA LEU A 54 27.20 -16.37 -48.18
C LEU A 54 27.30 -16.76 -46.70
N GLY A 55 27.24 -18.06 -46.42
CA GLY A 55 27.40 -18.64 -45.08
C GLY A 55 26.20 -19.44 -44.57
N GLU A 56 26.35 -20.06 -43.40
CA GLU A 56 25.32 -20.87 -42.74
C GLU A 56 25.07 -20.41 -41.30
N TRP A 57 23.81 -20.19 -40.93
CA TRP A 57 23.43 -19.86 -39.56
C TRP A 57 23.59 -21.07 -38.64
N GLN A 58 24.20 -20.84 -37.46
CA GLN A 58 24.31 -21.80 -36.37
C GLN A 58 23.65 -21.25 -35.10
N GLY A 59 23.23 -22.16 -34.20
CA GLY A 59 22.57 -21.83 -32.93
C GLY A 59 21.04 -21.70 -33.00
N ARG A 60 20.38 -21.55 -31.84
CA ARG A 60 18.90 -21.41 -31.74
C ARG A 60 18.45 -19.96 -31.46
N GLY A 61 19.34 -18.99 -31.66
CA GLY A 61 19.22 -17.62 -31.16
C GLY A 61 19.08 -16.54 -32.22
N THR A 62 18.73 -16.91 -33.46
CA THR A 62 18.63 -15.98 -34.59
C THR A 62 17.23 -16.03 -35.20
N ARG A 63 16.68 -14.85 -35.52
CA ARG A 63 15.41 -14.75 -36.26
C ARG A 63 15.34 -13.46 -37.07
N PRO A 64 14.70 -13.49 -38.27
CA PRO A 64 14.36 -12.28 -38.99
C PRO A 64 13.51 -11.36 -38.11
N ALA A 65 13.86 -10.08 -38.11
CA ALA A 65 13.14 -9.04 -37.39
C ALA A 65 13.12 -7.76 -38.22
N PRO A 66 12.20 -6.83 -37.95
CA PRO A 66 12.15 -5.60 -38.72
C PRO A 66 13.40 -4.71 -38.54
N GLY A 67 14.00 -4.28 -39.65
CA GLY A 67 15.18 -3.43 -39.71
C GLY A 67 14.93 -1.92 -39.51
N PRO A 68 15.97 -1.07 -39.70
CA PRO A 68 15.78 0.37 -39.89
C PRO A 68 14.88 0.61 -41.10
N ARG A 69 13.97 1.58 -41.02
CA ARG A 69 12.94 1.82 -42.05
C ARG A 69 12.42 3.25 -42.05
N GLU A 70 11.85 3.67 -43.17
CA GLU A 70 11.12 4.93 -43.30
C GLU A 70 9.90 5.03 -42.34
N PRO A 71 9.49 6.25 -41.93
CA PRO A 71 10.12 7.54 -42.22
C PRO A 71 11.36 7.83 -41.35
N ARG A 72 11.59 7.03 -40.30
CA ARG A 72 12.63 7.30 -39.30
C ARG A 72 14.05 7.17 -39.87
N TYR A 73 14.30 6.17 -40.70
CA TYR A 73 15.55 5.97 -41.41
C TYR A 73 15.24 6.02 -42.92
N PRO A 74 15.23 7.22 -43.53
CA PRO A 74 14.74 7.40 -44.91
C PRO A 74 15.59 6.68 -45.97
N GLY A 75 16.78 6.18 -45.60
CA GLY A 75 17.59 5.32 -46.46
C GLY A 75 17.03 3.92 -46.68
N PHE A 76 16.04 3.48 -45.90
CA PHE A 76 15.53 2.12 -45.90
C PHE A 76 14.04 2.03 -46.25
N ALA A 77 13.66 1.00 -47.00
CA ALA A 77 12.27 0.72 -47.35
C ALA A 77 11.41 0.36 -46.12
N ALA A 78 10.10 0.63 -46.16
CA ALA A 78 9.16 0.29 -45.08
C ALA A 78 9.16 -1.20 -44.66
N GLY A 79 9.48 -2.09 -45.60
CA GLY A 79 9.54 -3.55 -45.40
C GLY A 79 10.89 -4.11 -44.95
N ASN A 80 11.90 -3.25 -44.75
CA ASN A 80 13.27 -3.69 -44.48
C ASN A 80 13.39 -4.69 -43.31
N GLN A 81 14.18 -5.73 -43.51
CA GLN A 81 14.42 -6.80 -42.54
C GLN A 81 15.86 -6.75 -42.04
N ALA A 82 16.07 -7.23 -40.83
CA ALA A 82 17.35 -7.35 -40.18
C ALA A 82 17.42 -8.69 -39.43
N MET A 83 18.59 -9.02 -38.90
CA MET A 83 18.75 -10.21 -38.06
C MET A 83 18.75 -9.85 -36.58
N GLU A 84 17.88 -10.47 -35.79
CA GLU A 84 17.96 -10.47 -34.33
C GLU A 84 18.89 -11.58 -33.85
N LEU A 85 19.76 -11.27 -32.89
CA LEU A 85 20.65 -12.22 -32.24
C LEU A 85 20.47 -12.16 -30.72
N ALA A 86 20.39 -13.33 -30.09
CA ALA A 86 20.39 -13.49 -28.64
C ALA A 86 20.85 -14.88 -28.20
N GLY A 87 21.54 -14.98 -27.06
CA GLY A 87 21.87 -16.26 -26.43
C GLY A 87 23.18 -16.89 -26.90
N ARG A 88 23.28 -18.23 -26.74
CA ARG A 88 24.49 -19.00 -27.04
C ARG A 88 24.51 -19.46 -28.51
N ASP A 89 25.69 -19.48 -29.11
CA ASP A 89 25.97 -20.06 -30.44
C ASP A 89 25.24 -19.39 -31.62
N ALA A 90 24.57 -18.25 -31.44
CA ALA A 90 23.92 -17.48 -32.51
C ALA A 90 24.99 -16.82 -33.41
N ALA A 91 25.28 -17.43 -34.55
CA ALA A 91 26.36 -17.00 -35.44
C ALA A 91 26.06 -17.31 -36.91
N LEU A 92 26.47 -16.42 -37.82
CA LEU A 92 26.56 -16.72 -39.25
C LEU A 92 28.00 -17.12 -39.59
N MET A 93 28.17 -18.36 -40.04
CA MET A 93 29.47 -18.93 -40.39
C MET A 93 29.70 -18.79 -41.89
N VAL A 94 30.69 -17.99 -42.28
CA VAL A 94 30.97 -17.67 -43.70
C VAL A 94 32.27 -18.34 -44.11
N PRO A 95 32.24 -19.28 -45.08
CA PRO A 95 33.44 -19.92 -45.62
C PRO A 95 34.48 -18.89 -46.08
N ASP A 96 35.75 -19.26 -45.99
CA ASP A 96 36.83 -18.40 -46.47
C ASP A 96 36.76 -18.17 -47.99
N ALA A 97 37.13 -16.96 -48.41
CA ALA A 97 37.23 -16.55 -49.80
C ALA A 97 38.39 -15.55 -49.98
N PRO A 98 39.08 -15.53 -51.15
CA PRO A 98 40.23 -14.64 -51.38
C PRO A 98 39.94 -13.15 -51.13
N GLU A 99 38.75 -12.69 -51.46
CA GLU A 99 38.27 -11.33 -51.26
C GLU A 99 38.18 -10.93 -49.77
N LEU A 100 38.12 -11.89 -48.85
CA LEU A 100 38.10 -11.68 -47.40
C LEU A 100 39.49 -11.73 -46.74
N ARG A 101 40.55 -12.00 -47.52
CA ARG A 101 41.94 -12.07 -47.06
C ARG A 101 42.68 -10.76 -47.37
N PHE A 102 43.24 -10.12 -46.33
CA PHE A 102 43.86 -8.80 -46.42
C PHE A 102 45.34 -8.88 -46.08
N GLN A 103 46.18 -8.15 -46.80
CA GLN A 103 47.63 -8.12 -46.60
C GLN A 103 48.14 -6.70 -46.30
N LYS A 104 49.45 -6.57 -46.08
CA LYS A 104 50.09 -5.25 -45.90
C LYS A 104 49.83 -4.38 -47.14
N GLY A 105 49.33 -3.16 -46.94
CA GLY A 105 48.95 -2.23 -47.99
C GLY A 105 47.46 -2.25 -48.35
N ASP A 106 46.72 -3.29 -48.00
CA ASP A 106 45.29 -3.35 -48.27
C ASP A 106 44.50 -2.41 -47.36
N GLY A 107 43.53 -1.71 -47.95
CA GLY A 107 42.51 -0.98 -47.21
C GLY A 107 41.36 -1.92 -46.82
N ILE A 108 40.83 -1.76 -45.60
CA ILE A 108 39.64 -2.44 -45.12
C ILE A 108 38.66 -1.41 -44.55
N THR A 109 37.38 -1.53 -44.92
CA THR A 109 36.29 -0.88 -44.18
C THR A 109 35.28 -1.93 -43.76
N LEU A 110 35.00 -1.97 -42.46
CA LEU A 110 33.96 -2.78 -41.86
C LEU A 110 32.84 -1.85 -41.46
N GLU A 111 31.65 -1.98 -42.04
CA GLU A 111 30.49 -1.17 -41.68
C GLU A 111 29.24 -2.01 -41.45
N MET A 112 28.35 -1.54 -40.57
CA MET A 112 27.07 -2.19 -40.32
C MET A 112 26.08 -1.27 -39.61
N TRP A 113 24.80 -1.63 -39.70
CA TRP A 113 23.77 -1.10 -38.82
C TRP A 113 23.54 -2.03 -37.64
N VAL A 114 23.49 -1.47 -36.43
CA VAL A 114 23.28 -2.23 -35.20
C VAL A 114 22.27 -1.56 -34.29
N LYS A 115 21.45 -2.36 -33.64
CA LYS A 115 20.60 -1.94 -32.53
C LYS A 115 20.91 -2.83 -31.33
N VAL A 116 21.57 -2.28 -30.33
CA VAL A 116 21.97 -3.06 -29.14
C VAL A 116 20.85 -3.02 -28.11
N ARG A 117 20.39 -4.19 -27.67
CA ARG A 117 19.41 -4.32 -26.60
C ARG A 117 20.06 -4.19 -25.24
N LYS A 118 21.17 -4.90 -25.03
CA LYS A 118 21.87 -4.95 -23.75
C LYS A 118 23.36 -5.19 -23.94
N ILE A 119 24.17 -4.43 -23.21
CA ILE A 119 25.60 -4.69 -23.00
C ILE A 119 25.97 -4.15 -21.62
N ARG A 120 26.73 -4.91 -20.83
CA ARG A 120 27.21 -4.47 -19.50
C ARG A 120 28.50 -3.67 -19.65
N ASP A 121 28.75 -2.72 -18.75
CA ASP A 121 30.04 -2.03 -18.71
C ASP A 121 31.18 -3.06 -18.54
N GLY A 122 32.21 -2.94 -19.38
CA GLY A 122 33.32 -3.89 -19.47
C GLY A 122 33.05 -5.17 -20.28
N GLN A 123 31.82 -5.42 -20.74
CA GLN A 123 31.50 -6.57 -21.59
C GLN A 123 32.01 -6.34 -23.02
N ILE A 124 32.60 -7.36 -23.64
CA ILE A 124 33.08 -7.34 -25.02
C ILE A 124 32.23 -8.27 -25.87
N VAL A 125 31.61 -7.72 -26.90
CA VAL A 125 30.75 -8.44 -27.85
C VAL A 125 31.39 -8.36 -29.23
N HIS A 126 31.53 -9.50 -29.91
CA HIS A 126 32.04 -9.50 -31.29
C HIS A 126 30.87 -9.38 -32.28
N LEU A 127 31.00 -8.44 -33.21
CA LEU A 127 30.01 -8.22 -34.27
C LEU A 127 30.39 -8.99 -35.52
N LEU A 128 31.68 -8.96 -35.87
CA LEU A 128 32.25 -9.80 -36.92
C LEU A 128 33.73 -10.10 -36.62
N GLY A 129 34.22 -11.27 -37.00
CA GLY A 129 35.62 -11.64 -36.79
C GLY A 129 36.07 -12.75 -37.74
N LYS A 130 37.22 -12.55 -38.37
CA LYS A 130 37.89 -13.56 -39.19
C LYS A 130 39.16 -14.03 -38.50
N GLY A 131 39.32 -15.35 -38.39
CA GLY A 131 40.40 -15.96 -37.63
C GLY A 131 40.09 -16.06 -36.13
N ARG A 132 40.91 -16.84 -35.43
CA ARG A 132 40.73 -17.21 -34.02
C ARG A 132 39.46 -18.03 -33.78
N ASN A 133 39.17 -19.02 -34.63
CA ASN A 133 38.07 -19.97 -34.44
C ASN A 133 38.45 -21.24 -33.67
N GLY A 134 39.68 -21.33 -33.15
CA GLY A 134 40.16 -22.46 -32.34
C GLY A 134 40.35 -23.76 -33.09
N THR A 135 40.43 -23.69 -34.42
CA THR A 135 40.82 -24.83 -35.23
C THR A 135 42.30 -25.12 -34.97
N ARG A 136 42.65 -26.41 -34.86
CA ARG A 136 44.03 -26.85 -34.61
C ARG A 136 45.00 -26.45 -35.74
N GLU A 137 44.45 -26.13 -36.92
CA GLU A 137 45.15 -25.79 -38.15
C GLU A 137 45.89 -24.44 -38.08
N PHE A 138 45.29 -23.41 -37.47
CA PHE A 138 45.83 -22.04 -37.51
C PHE A 138 46.36 -21.52 -36.17
N GLY A 139 46.10 -22.22 -35.06
CA GLY A 139 46.56 -21.82 -33.72
C GLY A 139 45.74 -20.68 -33.09
N ASP A 140 46.21 -20.10 -31.98
CA ASP A 140 45.47 -19.12 -31.17
C ASP A 140 45.81 -17.65 -31.47
N LYS A 141 46.86 -17.41 -32.28
CA LYS A 141 47.34 -16.09 -32.70
C LYS A 141 46.98 -15.75 -34.15
N ASN A 142 45.86 -16.24 -34.65
CA ASN A 142 45.47 -16.11 -36.05
C ASN A 142 44.32 -15.11 -36.29
N GLN A 143 44.08 -14.15 -35.40
CA GLN A 143 43.06 -13.12 -35.62
C GLN A 143 43.42 -12.24 -36.83
N ASN A 144 42.77 -12.46 -37.97
CA ASN A 144 43.02 -11.69 -39.19
C ASN A 144 42.50 -10.26 -39.02
N TYR A 145 41.24 -10.13 -38.60
CA TYR A 145 40.61 -8.88 -38.17
C TYR A 145 39.32 -9.16 -37.38
N GLY A 146 38.83 -8.19 -36.63
CA GLY A 146 37.53 -8.27 -35.96
C GLY A 146 36.99 -6.90 -35.53
N LEU A 147 35.68 -6.74 -35.67
CA LEU A 147 34.90 -5.61 -35.18
C LEU A 147 34.06 -6.05 -33.99
N ARG A 148 34.05 -5.24 -32.94
CA ARG A 148 33.44 -5.56 -31.65
C ARG A 148 32.88 -4.31 -30.99
N LEU A 149 32.03 -4.53 -29.99
CA LEU A 149 31.51 -3.52 -29.09
C LEU A 149 32.04 -3.74 -27.68
N ASN A 150 32.45 -2.66 -27.03
CA ASN A 150 32.84 -2.64 -25.63
C ASN A 150 31.78 -1.87 -24.84
N GLY A 151 31.17 -2.50 -23.84
CA GLY A 151 30.22 -1.80 -22.97
C GLY A 151 30.92 -0.75 -22.13
N MET A 152 30.42 0.49 -22.16
CA MET A 152 31.02 1.61 -21.44
C MET A 152 29.96 2.68 -21.15
N ASN A 153 29.94 3.20 -19.92
CA ASN A 153 29.03 4.27 -19.48
C ASN A 153 27.54 3.97 -19.77
N GLY A 154 27.14 2.70 -19.70
CA GLY A 154 25.80 2.25 -20.05
C GLY A 154 25.46 2.33 -21.55
N GLY A 155 26.46 2.50 -22.42
CA GLY A 155 26.39 2.46 -23.87
C GLY A 155 27.41 1.49 -24.48
N ALA A 156 27.69 1.63 -25.79
CA ALA A 156 28.61 0.74 -26.52
C ALA A 156 29.65 1.53 -27.33
N ALA A 157 30.93 1.30 -27.07
CA ALA A 157 32.05 1.84 -27.85
C ALA A 157 32.51 0.84 -28.92
N ILE A 158 33.05 1.33 -30.04
CA ILE A 158 33.57 0.50 -31.12
C ILE A 158 34.95 -0.03 -30.73
N GLY A 159 35.23 -1.30 -31.04
CA GLY A 159 36.54 -1.89 -30.94
C GLY A 159 36.95 -2.59 -32.24
N PHE A 160 38.21 -2.44 -32.63
CA PHE A 160 38.84 -3.13 -33.74
C PHE A 160 40.01 -3.98 -33.26
N ILE A 161 40.25 -5.14 -33.86
CA ILE A 161 41.34 -6.04 -33.49
C ILE A 161 41.94 -6.75 -34.68
N PHE A 162 43.25 -6.95 -34.66
CA PHE A 162 43.93 -7.92 -35.50
C PHE A 162 45.27 -8.33 -34.88
N THR A 163 45.86 -9.40 -35.40
CA THR A 163 47.23 -9.81 -35.10
C THR A 163 48.12 -9.49 -36.30
N SER A 164 49.29 -8.90 -36.11
CA SER A 164 50.23 -8.67 -37.23
C SER A 164 50.89 -9.97 -37.67
N ALA A 165 51.18 -10.12 -38.97
CA ALA A 165 52.00 -11.21 -39.47
C ALA A 165 53.39 -11.23 -38.80
N ALA A 166 53.99 -12.42 -38.72
CA ALA A 166 55.38 -12.57 -38.31
C ALA A 166 56.32 -11.98 -39.39
N GLU A 167 57.37 -11.30 -38.96
CA GLU A 167 58.47 -10.81 -39.81
C GLU A 167 59.79 -11.42 -39.29
N ASP A 168 60.85 -11.50 -40.09
CA ASP A 168 62.08 -12.22 -39.74
C ASP A 168 62.59 -11.89 -38.33
N GLY A 169 62.57 -12.90 -37.45
CA GLY A 169 63.01 -12.80 -36.05
C GLY A 169 62.00 -12.20 -35.06
N GLN A 170 60.76 -11.88 -35.47
CA GLN A 170 59.74 -11.25 -34.61
C GLN A 170 58.38 -11.97 -34.66
N MET A 171 57.88 -12.31 -33.47
CA MET A 171 56.59 -13.00 -33.29
C MET A 171 55.38 -12.11 -33.66
N PRO A 172 54.23 -12.72 -34.02
CA PRO A 172 52.96 -12.00 -34.21
C PRO A 172 52.56 -11.19 -32.97
N LYS A 173 52.08 -9.97 -33.19
CA LYS A 173 51.70 -9.00 -32.16
C LYS A 173 50.22 -8.63 -32.22
N TRP A 174 49.59 -8.32 -31.10
CA TRP A 174 48.16 -8.02 -31.04
C TRP A 174 47.92 -6.52 -31.07
N HIS A 175 47.05 -6.09 -31.97
CA HIS A 175 46.71 -4.68 -32.14
C HIS A 175 45.23 -4.50 -31.89
N ARG A 176 44.88 -3.76 -30.83
CA ARG A 176 43.49 -3.44 -30.50
C ARG A 176 43.33 -1.93 -30.42
N TRP A 177 42.30 -1.44 -31.10
CA TRP A 177 41.87 -0.04 -31.01
C TRP A 177 40.45 0.01 -30.43
N CYS A 178 40.19 0.96 -29.54
CA CYS A 178 38.85 1.21 -28.98
C CYS A 178 38.49 2.69 -29.07
N SER A 179 37.25 3.01 -29.45
CA SER A 179 36.77 4.39 -29.45
C SER A 179 36.59 4.93 -28.03
N LYS A 180 36.77 6.25 -27.86
CA LYS A 180 36.51 6.95 -26.59
C LYS A 180 35.05 7.37 -26.48
N GLU A 181 34.41 7.64 -27.61
CA GLU A 181 32.99 7.91 -27.73
C GLU A 181 32.20 6.59 -27.88
N TRP A 182 30.93 6.62 -27.48
CA TRP A 182 30.05 5.45 -27.44
C TRP A 182 28.65 5.81 -27.94
N MET A 183 27.95 4.83 -28.51
CA MET A 183 26.54 4.95 -28.89
C MET A 183 25.62 4.55 -27.71
N GLN A 184 24.42 5.13 -27.69
CA GLN A 184 23.43 4.85 -26.66
C GLN A 184 22.62 3.60 -27.02
N ILE A 185 22.66 2.58 -26.18
CA ILE A 185 21.88 1.35 -26.42
C ILE A 185 20.38 1.58 -26.18
N ASP A 186 19.54 0.73 -26.77
CA ASP A 186 18.07 0.79 -26.63
C ASP A 186 17.41 2.10 -27.10
N THR A 187 18.07 2.91 -27.94
CA THR A 187 17.54 4.19 -28.46
C THR A 187 17.18 4.19 -29.95
N GLY A 188 17.60 3.18 -30.69
CA GLY A 188 17.36 3.07 -32.12
C GLY A 188 18.42 2.25 -32.83
N TRP A 189 18.39 2.30 -34.15
CA TRP A 189 19.45 1.80 -35.02
C TRP A 189 20.58 2.82 -35.13
N HIS A 190 21.81 2.33 -35.02
CA HIS A 190 23.05 3.08 -35.20
C HIS A 190 23.82 2.53 -36.39
N HIS A 191 24.48 3.39 -37.14
CA HIS A 191 25.45 2.98 -38.16
C HIS A 191 26.84 3.06 -37.56
N ILE A 192 27.63 1.99 -37.67
CA ILE A 192 29.00 1.96 -37.18
C ILE A 192 29.94 1.54 -38.30
N ALA A 193 31.14 2.12 -38.30
CA ALA A 193 32.18 1.72 -39.24
C ALA A 193 33.59 1.84 -38.65
N VAL A 194 34.49 0.98 -39.13
CA VAL A 194 35.95 1.12 -38.94
C VAL A 194 36.61 1.01 -40.31
N SER A 195 37.40 2.01 -40.67
CA SER A 195 38.20 2.06 -41.88
C SER A 195 39.69 2.09 -41.53
N TYR A 196 40.50 1.22 -42.12
CA TYR A 196 41.93 1.07 -41.83
C TYR A 196 42.72 0.68 -43.07
N THR A 197 44.00 1.07 -43.16
CA THR A 197 44.94 0.53 -44.15
C THR A 197 46.03 -0.23 -43.43
N PHE A 198 46.08 -1.54 -43.65
CA PHE A 198 47.07 -2.39 -43.02
C PHE A 198 48.48 -1.97 -43.41
N GLY A 199 49.38 -1.89 -42.43
CA GLY A 199 50.73 -1.38 -42.63
C GLY A 199 50.89 0.14 -42.56
N LYS A 200 49.82 0.90 -42.28
CA LYS A 200 49.86 2.36 -42.12
C LYS A 200 49.32 2.75 -40.74
N LYS A 201 50.22 2.86 -39.75
CA LYS A 201 49.92 3.04 -38.32
C LYS A 201 48.86 4.10 -37.99
N ASP A 202 48.85 5.23 -38.70
CA ASP A 202 47.96 6.38 -38.42
C ASP A 202 46.68 6.41 -39.28
N SER A 203 46.39 5.32 -40.01
CA SER A 203 45.28 5.27 -40.97
C SER A 203 43.92 4.87 -40.39
N LEU A 204 43.86 4.39 -39.13
CA LEU A 204 42.60 3.89 -38.56
C LEU A 204 41.65 5.05 -38.27
N ARG A 205 40.39 4.88 -38.68
CA ARG A 205 39.28 5.80 -38.46
C ARG A 205 38.05 5.02 -38.04
N GLY A 206 37.44 5.38 -36.91
CA GLY A 206 36.17 4.82 -36.46
C GLY A 206 35.04 5.82 -36.66
N TYR A 207 33.82 5.35 -36.90
CA TYR A 207 32.64 6.19 -37.11
C TYR A 207 31.43 5.63 -36.36
N ILE A 208 30.69 6.51 -35.68
CA ILE A 208 29.38 6.24 -35.08
C ILE A 208 28.39 7.22 -35.71
N ASP A 209 27.30 6.71 -36.28
CA ASP A 209 26.23 7.48 -36.92
C ASP A 209 26.74 8.48 -37.96
N GLY A 210 27.74 8.06 -38.74
CA GLY A 210 28.38 8.88 -39.77
C GLY A 210 29.34 9.96 -39.25
N VAL A 211 29.58 10.03 -37.93
CA VAL A 211 30.51 10.96 -37.29
C VAL A 211 31.79 10.22 -36.91
N GLU A 212 32.95 10.76 -37.29
CA GLU A 212 34.26 10.20 -36.92
C GLU A 212 34.46 10.31 -35.40
N VAL A 213 34.92 9.22 -34.79
CA VAL A 213 35.16 9.12 -33.35
C VAL A 213 36.65 8.96 -33.05
N SER A 214 37.08 9.49 -31.90
CA SER A 214 38.44 9.34 -31.42
C SER A 214 38.62 7.98 -30.75
N GLY A 215 39.86 7.51 -30.63
CA GLY A 215 40.13 6.25 -29.93
C GLY A 215 41.58 6.06 -29.56
N GLY A 216 41.84 5.01 -28.80
CA GLY A 216 43.17 4.64 -28.32
C GLY A 216 43.54 3.23 -28.74
N TRP A 217 44.82 3.03 -29.04
CA TRP A 217 45.39 1.69 -29.18
C TRP A 217 45.84 1.17 -27.83
N ASP A 218 45.61 -0.12 -27.57
CA ASP A 218 46.23 -0.88 -26.50
C ASP A 218 46.84 -2.19 -27.05
N LEU A 219 47.34 -3.06 -26.16
CA LEU A 219 48.20 -4.19 -26.51
C LEU A 219 49.52 -3.70 -27.16
N ASP A 220 49.87 -4.13 -28.37
CA ASP A 220 51.12 -3.73 -29.05
C ASP A 220 51.00 -2.40 -29.82
N GLY A 221 49.90 -1.66 -29.68
CA GLY A 221 49.76 -0.30 -30.23
C GLY A 221 49.44 -0.25 -31.73
N ALA A 222 49.57 0.94 -32.34
CA ALA A 222 49.47 1.11 -33.79
C ALA A 222 50.71 0.50 -34.49
N THR A 223 50.56 -0.03 -35.70
CA THR A 223 51.63 -0.79 -36.39
C THR A 223 51.73 -0.49 -37.88
N ASP A 224 52.92 -0.67 -38.44
CA ASP A 224 53.24 -0.64 -39.87
C ASP A 224 53.35 -2.05 -40.50
N ARG A 225 52.92 -3.08 -39.77
CA ARG A 225 52.80 -4.46 -40.28
C ARG A 225 51.46 -4.76 -40.92
N GLY A 226 51.46 -5.73 -41.83
CA GLY A 226 50.25 -6.38 -42.33
C GLY A 226 49.63 -7.31 -41.27
N PRO A 227 48.36 -7.69 -41.42
CA PRO A 227 47.71 -8.64 -40.53
C PRO A 227 48.17 -10.06 -40.85
N VAL A 228 47.93 -11.00 -39.93
CA VAL A 228 47.87 -12.42 -40.27
C VAL A 228 46.76 -12.60 -41.29
N SER A 229 47.06 -13.32 -42.38
CA SER A 229 46.12 -13.58 -43.47
C SER A 229 46.15 -15.06 -43.78
N ASP A 230 45.09 -15.77 -43.40
CA ASP A 230 44.94 -17.21 -43.60
C ASP A 230 43.53 -17.56 -44.10
N GLY A 231 43.25 -18.86 -44.23
CA GLY A 231 42.00 -19.40 -44.74
C GLY A 231 40.94 -19.68 -43.67
N ASP A 232 41.03 -19.12 -42.47
CA ASP A 232 40.06 -19.41 -41.40
C ASP A 232 38.67 -18.78 -41.69
N THR A 233 37.61 -19.34 -41.13
CA THR A 233 36.20 -18.95 -41.38
C THR A 233 35.91 -17.55 -40.83
N LEU A 234 35.05 -16.77 -41.50
CA LEU A 234 34.51 -15.52 -40.97
C LEU A 234 33.27 -15.80 -40.13
N VAL A 235 33.20 -15.23 -38.94
CA VAL A 235 32.07 -15.38 -37.99
C VAL A 235 31.41 -14.04 -37.78
N ILE A 236 30.10 -13.98 -37.94
CA ILE A 236 29.29 -12.78 -37.70
C ILE A 236 28.33 -13.03 -36.53
N GLY A 237 28.26 -12.08 -35.61
CA GLY A 237 27.33 -12.04 -34.48
C GLY A 237 27.85 -12.55 -33.13
N THR A 238 29.00 -13.24 -33.11
CA THR A 238 29.61 -13.73 -31.87
C THR A 238 31.14 -13.84 -31.96
N GLY A 239 31.76 -14.05 -30.80
CA GLY A 239 33.21 -14.24 -30.66
C GLY A 239 33.61 -15.72 -30.71
N TYR A 240 34.92 -15.95 -30.57
CA TYR A 240 35.53 -17.29 -30.61
C TYR A 240 34.83 -18.31 -29.69
N SER A 241 34.54 -17.94 -28.44
CA SER A 241 33.97 -18.88 -27.47
C SER A 241 32.50 -19.21 -27.72
N ARG A 242 31.84 -18.45 -28.61
CA ARG A 242 30.40 -18.48 -28.92
C ARG A 242 29.50 -18.38 -27.67
N GLY A 243 30.05 -17.89 -26.57
CA GLY A 243 29.38 -17.76 -25.29
C GLY A 243 28.42 -16.56 -25.27
N PRO A 244 27.36 -16.58 -24.44
CA PRO A 244 26.38 -15.50 -24.36
C PRO A 244 26.97 -14.13 -23.98
N SER A 245 28.16 -14.09 -23.39
CA SER A 245 28.86 -12.85 -23.06
C SER A 245 29.59 -12.20 -24.24
N GLU A 246 29.88 -12.97 -25.30
CA GLU A 246 30.59 -12.51 -26.51
C GLU A 246 29.65 -12.35 -27.73
N THR A 247 28.44 -12.89 -27.65
CA THR A 247 27.38 -12.76 -28.66
C THR A 247 26.63 -11.43 -28.55
N LEU A 248 26.24 -10.85 -29.69
CA LEU A 248 25.35 -9.68 -29.71
C LEU A 248 23.98 -10.03 -29.14
N ASP A 249 23.54 -9.28 -28.12
CA ASP A 249 22.15 -9.23 -27.68
C ASP A 249 21.51 -7.97 -28.29
N GLY A 250 20.89 -8.15 -29.46
CA GLY A 250 20.43 -7.03 -30.27
C GLY A 250 20.10 -7.43 -31.70
N TRP A 251 20.19 -6.47 -32.60
CA TRP A 251 19.92 -6.64 -34.02
C TRP A 251 21.07 -6.08 -34.85
N MET A 252 21.30 -6.67 -36.02
CA MET A 252 22.22 -6.15 -37.02
C MET A 252 21.58 -6.19 -38.41
N ASP A 253 21.97 -5.23 -39.24
CA ASP A 253 21.53 -5.10 -40.62
C ASP A 253 22.65 -4.51 -41.47
N GLU A 254 22.56 -4.70 -42.79
CA GLU A 254 23.50 -4.17 -43.77
C GLU A 254 24.95 -4.36 -43.31
N VAL A 255 25.40 -5.60 -43.08
CA VAL A 255 26.80 -5.85 -42.71
C VAL A 255 27.63 -5.83 -43.98
N ALA A 256 28.68 -5.02 -44.08
CA ALA A 256 29.58 -5.01 -45.23
C ALA A 256 31.06 -4.98 -44.87
N ILE A 257 31.84 -5.60 -45.76
CA ILE A 257 33.30 -5.59 -45.77
C ILE A 257 33.74 -5.02 -47.11
N HIS A 258 34.58 -3.99 -47.09
CA HIS A 258 35.16 -3.38 -48.28
C HIS A 258 36.67 -3.58 -48.33
N ARG A 259 37.23 -3.85 -49.51
CA ARG A 259 38.67 -3.87 -49.81
C ARG A 259 39.26 -2.47 -50.08
N ALA A 260 38.74 -1.46 -49.39
CA ALA A 260 39.27 -0.10 -49.41
C ALA A 260 39.01 0.60 -48.08
N ALA A 261 39.85 1.58 -47.75
CA ALA A 261 39.56 2.54 -46.70
C ALA A 261 38.60 3.61 -47.26
N LEU A 262 37.30 3.51 -46.96
CA LEU A 262 36.29 4.38 -47.53
C LEU A 262 36.46 5.84 -47.05
N PRO A 263 36.22 6.84 -47.91
CA PRO A 263 36.30 8.25 -47.50
C PRO A 263 35.26 8.60 -46.43
N ALA A 264 35.64 9.45 -45.47
CA ALA A 264 34.74 9.93 -44.41
C ALA A 264 33.43 10.54 -44.94
N ALA A 265 33.48 11.22 -46.09
CA ALA A 265 32.31 11.82 -46.73
C ALA A 265 31.29 10.78 -47.22
N GLU A 266 31.71 9.56 -47.50
CA GLU A 266 30.83 8.44 -47.86
C GLU A 266 30.17 7.86 -46.62
N LEU A 267 30.95 7.56 -45.59
CA LEU A 267 30.47 7.03 -44.31
C LEU A 267 29.49 7.99 -43.61
N LYS A 268 29.73 9.31 -43.72
CA LYS A 268 28.81 10.33 -43.22
C LYS A 268 27.42 10.27 -43.87
N LYS A 269 27.34 9.92 -45.16
CA LYS A 269 26.06 9.80 -45.88
C LYS A 269 25.30 8.52 -45.53
N ARG A 270 25.97 7.52 -44.93
CA ARG A 270 25.36 6.23 -44.58
C ARG A 270 24.31 6.38 -43.49
N TYR A 271 24.42 7.36 -42.59
CA TYR A 271 23.45 7.60 -41.53
C TYR A 271 22.56 8.81 -41.82
N ALA A 272 21.26 8.56 -41.92
CA ALA A 272 20.23 9.59 -41.93
C ALA A 272 19.10 9.15 -41.01
N MET A 273 18.67 10.04 -40.12
CA MET A 273 17.60 9.78 -39.16
C MET A 273 16.68 11.00 -39.07
N VAL A 274 15.37 10.77 -39.18
CA VAL A 274 14.35 11.77 -38.88
C VAL A 274 13.93 11.57 -37.41
N PRO A 275 14.26 12.50 -36.50
CA PRO A 275 13.84 12.42 -35.11
C PRO A 275 12.31 12.54 -34.99
N ALA A 276 11.71 11.81 -34.07
CA ALA A 276 10.30 11.94 -33.79
C ALA A 276 10.00 13.34 -33.19
N PRO A 277 8.83 13.94 -33.49
CA PRO A 277 8.44 15.21 -32.87
C PRO A 277 8.30 15.05 -31.36
N VAL A 278 8.85 15.97 -30.57
CA VAL A 278 8.71 15.99 -29.11
C VAL A 278 8.20 17.37 -28.68
N PRO A 279 7.01 17.47 -28.06
CA PRO A 279 6.11 16.37 -27.68
C PRO A 279 5.26 15.88 -28.85
N ALA A 280 5.16 14.56 -29.08
CA ALA A 280 4.17 14.02 -30.01
C ALA A 280 2.84 13.81 -29.30
N MET A 281 1.80 14.50 -29.76
CA MET A 281 0.44 14.42 -29.22
C MET A 281 -0.58 14.53 -30.34
N ASP A 282 -1.64 13.73 -30.25
CA ASP A 282 -2.75 13.72 -31.20
C ASP A 282 -3.79 14.79 -30.82
N ARG A 283 -3.79 15.89 -31.58
CA ARG A 283 -4.67 17.04 -31.34
C ARG A 283 -6.16 16.69 -31.43
N SER A 284 -6.54 15.61 -32.12
CA SER A 284 -7.94 15.20 -32.27
C SER A 284 -8.57 14.74 -30.94
N ARG A 285 -7.74 14.45 -29.93
CA ARG A 285 -8.19 14.02 -28.59
C ARG A 285 -8.44 15.16 -27.62
N LEU A 286 -8.10 16.40 -28.00
CA LEU A 286 -8.33 17.56 -27.15
C LEU A 286 -9.83 17.90 -27.10
N GLN A 287 -10.27 18.38 -25.94
CA GLN A 287 -11.63 18.86 -25.73
C GLN A 287 -11.59 20.33 -25.34
N ASP A 288 -12.52 21.11 -25.89
CA ASP A 288 -12.62 22.55 -25.63
C ASP A 288 -12.78 22.82 -24.13
N GLY A 289 -12.00 23.76 -23.60
CA GLY A 289 -12.07 24.16 -22.20
C GLY A 289 -11.57 23.13 -21.19
N ARG A 290 -10.95 22.02 -21.63
CA ARG A 290 -10.43 20.95 -20.76
C ARG A 290 -8.95 20.67 -21.02
N VAL A 291 -8.26 20.18 -19.99
CA VAL A 291 -6.88 19.71 -20.07
C VAL A 291 -6.88 18.19 -20.18
N LEU A 292 -6.43 17.65 -21.31
CA LEU A 292 -6.19 16.22 -21.46
C LEU A 292 -4.92 15.84 -20.71
N VAL A 293 -5.04 14.98 -19.71
CA VAL A 293 -3.91 14.42 -18.96
C VAL A 293 -3.68 12.98 -19.39
N GLU A 294 -2.46 12.66 -19.78
CA GLU A 294 -2.02 11.35 -20.21
C GLU A 294 -0.90 10.86 -19.28
N LEU A 295 -1.02 9.63 -18.77
CA LEU A 295 0.04 8.95 -18.04
C LEU A 295 0.69 7.92 -18.96
N CYS A 296 1.97 8.09 -19.22
CA CYS A 296 2.74 7.25 -20.14
C CYS A 296 3.72 6.38 -19.35
N GLU A 297 3.33 5.13 -19.08
CA GLU A 297 4.18 4.17 -18.36
C GLU A 297 5.08 3.34 -19.30
N LYS A 298 4.81 3.36 -20.62
CA LYS A 298 5.58 2.64 -21.64
C LYS A 298 6.42 3.61 -22.48
N GLY A 299 7.64 3.21 -22.83
CA GLY A 299 8.56 4.04 -23.61
C GLY A 299 9.25 5.14 -22.81
N VAL A 300 9.16 5.12 -21.47
CA VAL A 300 9.84 6.07 -20.59
C VAL A 300 11.13 5.45 -20.04
N PRO A 301 12.30 6.09 -20.23
CA PRO A 301 13.55 5.61 -19.70
C PRO A 301 13.54 5.48 -18.17
N GLN A 302 14.12 4.41 -17.65
CA GLN A 302 14.30 4.21 -16.19
C GLN A 302 15.58 4.90 -15.66
N LYS A 303 16.02 5.99 -16.31
CA LYS A 303 17.20 6.78 -15.97
C LYS A 303 16.82 8.26 -15.99
N THR A 304 17.68 9.12 -15.44
CA THR A 304 17.49 10.58 -15.41
C THR A 304 17.67 11.20 -16.80
N GLN A 305 16.73 10.94 -17.70
CA GLN A 305 16.72 11.43 -19.07
C GLN A 305 15.30 11.54 -19.61
N TRP A 306 15.09 12.46 -20.54
CA TRP A 306 13.83 12.54 -21.28
C TRP A 306 13.70 11.36 -22.26
N PRO A 307 12.49 10.87 -22.55
CA PRO A 307 12.27 9.91 -23.64
C PRO A 307 12.81 10.47 -24.96
N VAL A 308 13.57 9.65 -25.69
CA VAL A 308 14.05 9.97 -27.05
C VAL A 308 12.91 9.79 -28.05
N GLU A 309 12.06 8.77 -27.83
CA GLU A 309 10.82 8.56 -28.56
C GLU A 309 9.61 9.03 -27.76
N PRO A 310 8.55 9.52 -28.42
CA PRO A 310 7.31 9.85 -27.75
C PRO A 310 6.74 8.64 -27.00
N PRO A 311 6.59 8.74 -25.66
CA PRO A 311 6.07 7.65 -24.88
C PRO A 311 4.57 7.49 -25.16
N VAL A 312 4.07 6.27 -25.01
CA VAL A 312 2.67 5.92 -25.30
C VAL A 312 1.83 6.11 -24.05
N ALA A 313 0.73 6.84 -24.18
CA ALA A 313 -0.26 6.99 -23.13
C ALA A 313 -0.87 5.63 -22.77
N THR A 314 -0.76 5.25 -21.50
CA THR A 314 -1.35 4.03 -20.94
C THR A 314 -2.66 4.30 -20.21
N GLU A 315 -2.87 5.53 -19.77
CA GLU A 315 -4.07 6.00 -19.07
C GLU A 315 -4.28 7.48 -19.44
N SER A 316 -5.53 7.93 -19.51
CA SER A 316 -5.84 9.35 -19.72
C SER A 316 -7.12 9.79 -19.04
N TYR A 317 -7.16 11.03 -18.57
CA TYR A 317 -8.31 11.68 -17.94
C TYR A 317 -8.31 13.19 -18.24
N PHE A 318 -9.33 13.91 -17.82
CA PHE A 318 -9.46 15.35 -18.06
C PHE A 318 -9.48 16.16 -16.77
N GLU A 319 -8.74 17.26 -16.76
CA GLU A 319 -8.77 18.30 -15.71
C GLU A 319 -9.25 19.64 -16.28
N ASP A 320 -9.46 20.62 -15.40
CA ASP A 320 -9.98 21.95 -15.77
C ASP A 320 -8.88 23.01 -15.87
N VAL A 321 -7.74 22.76 -15.23
CA VAL A 321 -6.59 23.69 -15.14
C VAL A 321 -5.27 22.91 -15.15
N PHE A 322 -4.17 23.58 -15.50
CA PHE A 322 -2.82 23.02 -15.40
C PHE A 322 -2.31 23.11 -13.96
N GLY A 323 -2.96 22.42 -13.04
CA GLY A 323 -2.51 22.28 -11.66
C GLY A 323 -2.85 20.93 -11.08
N PHE A 324 -1.81 20.20 -10.68
CA PHE A 324 -1.90 18.79 -10.32
C PHE A 324 -1.20 18.57 -8.97
N ALA A 325 -1.98 18.17 -7.97
CA ALA A 325 -1.50 17.86 -6.62
C ALA A 325 -1.27 16.35 -6.39
N ASP A 326 -2.03 15.52 -7.11
CA ASP A 326 -2.01 14.06 -6.98
C ASP A 326 -2.40 13.41 -8.31
N LEU A 327 -2.38 12.07 -8.35
CA LEU A 327 -2.75 11.25 -9.50
C LEU A 327 -3.88 10.29 -9.14
N PRO A 328 -4.70 9.87 -10.13
CA PRO A 328 -5.57 8.71 -9.96
C PRO A 328 -4.75 7.50 -9.49
N GLN A 329 -5.32 6.70 -8.58
CA GLN A 329 -4.69 5.48 -8.13
C GLN A 329 -4.82 4.38 -9.19
N ARG A 330 -3.78 3.56 -9.35
CA ARG A 330 -3.86 2.40 -10.24
C ARG A 330 -4.53 1.24 -9.51
N TYR A 331 -5.57 0.68 -10.11
CA TYR A 331 -6.26 -0.51 -9.58
C TYR A 331 -6.09 -1.74 -10.48
N VAL A 332 -5.84 -2.88 -9.86
CA VAL A 332 -5.64 -4.20 -10.49
C VAL A 332 -6.57 -5.24 -9.85
N GLY A 333 -6.75 -6.38 -10.52
CA GLY A 333 -7.59 -7.47 -10.03
C GLY A 333 -9.01 -6.99 -9.71
N THR A 334 -9.50 -7.34 -8.52
CA THR A 334 -10.83 -6.95 -7.98
C THR A 334 -10.91 -5.49 -7.49
N GLY A 335 -10.03 -4.61 -7.96
CA GLY A 335 -10.00 -3.21 -7.56
C GLY A 335 -9.09 -2.94 -6.36
N VAL A 336 -7.99 -3.69 -6.23
CA VAL A 336 -6.94 -3.46 -5.23
C VAL A 336 -5.85 -2.54 -5.80
N ARG A 337 -5.22 -1.72 -4.96
CA ARG A 337 -4.16 -0.79 -5.40
C ARG A 337 -2.98 -1.56 -6.00
N GLY A 338 -2.54 -1.16 -7.18
CA GLY A 338 -1.41 -1.73 -7.91
C GLY A 338 -0.28 -0.72 -8.10
N ASP A 339 0.89 -1.23 -8.49
CA ASP A 339 2.06 -0.38 -8.75
C ASP A 339 1.95 0.32 -10.12
N ARG A 340 2.29 1.62 -10.16
CA ARG A 340 2.67 2.30 -11.42
C ARG A 340 4.08 1.88 -11.85
N ALA A 341 4.54 2.26 -13.03
CA ALA A 341 5.96 2.10 -13.42
C ALA A 341 6.91 2.89 -12.49
N GLY A 342 8.21 2.54 -12.45
CA GLY A 342 9.18 3.20 -11.56
C GLY A 342 9.53 4.62 -11.96
N THR A 343 9.63 4.84 -13.27
CA THR A 343 9.62 6.15 -13.89
C THR A 343 8.54 6.14 -14.96
N PHE A 344 7.66 7.14 -14.96
CA PHE A 344 6.68 7.37 -16.02
C PHE A 344 6.56 8.86 -16.31
N LEU A 345 5.91 9.21 -17.42
CA LEU A 345 5.73 10.58 -17.84
C LEU A 345 4.26 10.97 -17.72
N LEU A 346 3.98 12.11 -17.08
CA LEU A 346 2.69 12.78 -17.18
C LEU A 346 2.78 13.82 -18.29
N ARG A 347 1.81 13.80 -19.20
CA ARG A 347 1.62 14.82 -20.23
C ARG A 347 0.26 15.47 -20.08
N ALA A 348 0.21 16.78 -19.92
CA ALA A 348 -1.03 17.55 -19.88
C ALA A 348 -1.09 18.49 -21.10
N SER A 349 -2.18 18.43 -21.86
CA SER A 349 -2.32 19.15 -23.14
C SER A 349 -3.67 19.85 -23.26
N ALA A 350 -3.70 21.08 -23.78
CA ALA A 350 -4.94 21.81 -24.07
C ALA A 350 -4.73 22.91 -25.12
N LEU A 351 -5.80 23.33 -25.80
CA LEU A 351 -5.83 24.58 -26.54
C LEU A 351 -6.18 25.73 -25.58
N VAL A 352 -5.29 26.72 -25.47
CA VAL A 352 -5.48 27.86 -24.55
C VAL A 352 -5.43 29.15 -25.34
N LYS A 353 -6.40 30.04 -25.09
CA LYS A 353 -6.41 31.39 -25.65
C LYS A 353 -5.69 32.34 -24.71
N PHE A 354 -4.53 32.86 -25.12
CA PHE A 354 -3.75 33.78 -24.30
C PHE A 354 -4.12 35.25 -24.60
N PRO A 355 -4.30 36.11 -23.58
CA PRO A 355 -4.49 37.54 -23.79
C PRO A 355 -3.34 38.12 -24.62
N LYS A 356 -3.67 39.02 -25.55
CA LYS A 356 -2.68 39.74 -26.34
C LYS A 356 -1.72 40.52 -25.43
N GLY A 357 -0.42 40.38 -25.66
CA GLY A 357 0.62 41.06 -24.89
C GLY A 357 1.54 40.10 -24.13
N SER A 358 2.47 40.68 -23.37
CA SER A 358 3.41 39.91 -22.56
C SER A 358 2.69 39.31 -21.34
N ASN A 359 2.89 38.02 -21.12
CA ASN A 359 2.41 37.28 -19.97
C ASN A 359 3.60 36.61 -19.29
N ARG A 360 3.67 36.68 -17.98
CA ARG A 360 4.65 35.91 -17.18
C ARG A 360 4.09 34.52 -16.92
N MET A 361 4.94 33.52 -17.02
CA MET A 361 4.61 32.12 -16.79
C MET A 361 5.51 31.52 -15.71
N LEU A 362 4.94 30.60 -14.94
CA LEU A 362 5.63 29.78 -13.95
C LEU A 362 5.40 28.31 -14.33
N LEU A 363 6.49 27.55 -14.34
CA LEU A 363 6.47 26.09 -14.44
C LEU A 363 7.07 25.52 -13.14
N ARG A 364 6.34 24.63 -12.48
CA ARG A 364 6.76 23.96 -11.23
C ARG A 364 6.49 22.46 -11.29
N GLY A 365 7.33 21.66 -10.64
CA GLY A 365 7.10 20.24 -10.41
C GLY A 365 8.20 19.57 -9.59
N ARG A 366 7.91 18.43 -8.96
CA ARG A 366 8.89 17.61 -8.21
C ARG A 366 9.83 16.85 -9.14
N GLY A 367 9.33 16.47 -10.30
CA GLY A 367 10.12 15.89 -11.38
C GLY A 367 10.76 16.95 -12.28
N ALA A 368 11.58 16.49 -13.22
CA ALA A 368 11.92 17.33 -14.37
C ALA A 368 10.63 17.62 -15.16
N ALA A 369 10.43 18.88 -15.56
CA ALA A 369 9.24 19.34 -16.25
C ALA A 369 9.61 20.22 -17.44
N ARG A 370 8.82 20.17 -18.52
CA ARG A 370 8.98 20.99 -19.73
C ARG A 370 7.63 21.47 -20.21
N LEU A 371 7.57 22.72 -20.64
CA LEU A 371 6.39 23.36 -21.19
C LEU A 371 6.64 23.72 -22.64
N PHE A 372 5.72 23.34 -23.50
CA PHE A 372 5.72 23.66 -24.93
C PHE A 372 4.48 24.47 -25.28
N ILE A 373 4.65 25.47 -26.14
CA ILE A 373 3.56 26.21 -26.77
C ILE A 373 3.76 26.15 -28.28
N ASP A 374 2.75 25.64 -29.00
CA ASP A 374 2.78 25.39 -30.44
C ASP A 374 4.01 24.58 -30.89
N GLY A 375 4.42 23.60 -30.07
CA GLY A 375 5.57 22.73 -30.31
C GLY A 375 6.93 23.35 -29.98
N LYS A 376 7.00 24.64 -29.63
CA LYS A 376 8.23 25.28 -29.16
C LYS A 376 8.34 25.16 -27.64
N MET A 377 9.47 24.68 -27.15
CA MET A 377 9.76 24.65 -25.71
C MET A 377 9.91 26.09 -25.18
N VAL A 378 9.11 26.44 -24.17
CA VAL A 378 9.09 27.78 -23.56
C VAL A 378 9.77 27.77 -22.19
N LEU A 379 9.53 26.74 -21.38
CA LEU A 379 10.13 26.58 -20.05
C LEU A 379 10.59 25.13 -19.82
N GLN A 380 11.67 24.96 -19.05
CA GLN A 380 12.17 23.66 -18.62
C GLN A 380 12.80 23.77 -17.23
N THR A 381 12.44 22.87 -16.32
CA THR A 381 13.14 22.70 -15.04
C THR A 381 14.33 21.76 -15.21
N ALA A 382 15.29 21.86 -14.28
CA ALA A 382 16.39 20.91 -14.19
C ALA A 382 15.89 19.52 -13.76
N PHE A 383 16.73 18.49 -13.92
CA PHE A 383 16.47 17.21 -13.25
C PHE A 383 16.71 17.34 -11.74
N PRO A 384 15.88 16.72 -10.88
CA PRO A 384 16.10 16.73 -9.44
C PRO A 384 17.46 16.13 -9.07
N LYS A 385 18.16 16.81 -8.15
CA LYS A 385 19.31 16.22 -7.46
C LYS A 385 18.78 15.20 -6.46
N ARG A 386 19.30 13.98 -6.47
CA ARG A 386 18.85 12.86 -5.61
C ARG A 386 20.00 12.26 -4.81
N GLY A 387 19.69 11.61 -3.69
CA GLY A 387 20.65 10.81 -2.92
C GLY A 387 21.65 11.65 -2.12
N ARG A 388 21.19 12.76 -1.51
CA ARG A 388 22.05 13.69 -0.77
C ARG A 388 22.43 13.21 0.65
N ASP A 389 21.90 12.08 1.09
CA ASP A 389 22.27 11.34 2.31
C ASP A 389 22.37 12.14 3.62
N GLY A 390 21.73 13.31 3.70
CA GLY A 390 21.61 14.11 4.93
C GLY A 390 22.48 15.35 5.02
N TYR A 391 23.38 15.57 4.07
CA TYR A 391 24.40 16.63 4.15
C TYR A 391 24.07 17.90 3.35
N ALA A 392 22.87 18.02 2.79
CA ALA A 392 22.45 19.28 2.18
C ALA A 392 22.32 20.36 3.26
N LEU A 393 22.74 21.59 2.97
CA LEU A 393 22.66 22.70 3.93
C LEU A 393 21.26 23.32 3.92
N LEU A 394 20.73 23.70 5.09
CA LEU A 394 19.45 24.41 5.18
C LEU A 394 19.49 25.75 4.42
N SER A 395 20.64 26.42 4.40
CA SER A 395 20.85 27.69 3.68
C SER A 395 20.69 27.58 2.17
N GLU A 396 20.72 26.38 1.58
CA GLU A 396 20.35 26.19 0.17
C GLU A 396 18.89 26.57 -0.11
N GLN A 397 18.02 26.52 0.91
CA GLN A 397 16.60 26.86 0.82
C GLN A 397 16.33 28.37 0.80
N ASP A 398 17.33 29.20 1.17
CA ASP A 398 17.23 30.66 1.15
C ASP A 398 17.16 31.22 -0.29
N LYS A 399 17.54 30.39 -1.27
CA LYS A 399 17.33 30.66 -2.69
C LYS A 399 15.98 30.12 -3.11
N TYR A 400 14.98 30.99 -3.12
CA TYR A 400 13.63 30.68 -3.56
C TYR A 400 13.05 31.81 -4.40
N LEU A 401 12.03 31.49 -5.19
CA LEU A 401 11.35 32.48 -6.00
C LEU A 401 10.31 33.24 -5.16
N ASN A 402 10.31 34.56 -5.24
CA ASN A 402 9.30 35.42 -4.65
C ASN A 402 8.78 36.40 -5.72
N LEU A 403 7.55 36.19 -6.18
CA LEU A 403 6.95 36.94 -7.29
C LEU A 403 5.87 37.95 -6.86
N GLY A 404 5.63 38.13 -5.56
CA GLY A 404 4.56 38.98 -5.06
C GLY A 404 4.20 38.69 -3.60
N ALA A 405 3.42 39.58 -2.98
CA ALA A 405 3.07 39.49 -1.56
C ALA A 405 2.24 38.23 -1.19
N ASP A 406 1.39 37.77 -2.10
CA ASP A 406 0.51 36.62 -1.95
C ASP A 406 1.01 35.36 -2.68
N PHE A 407 2.20 35.41 -3.29
CA PHE A 407 2.76 34.32 -4.10
C PHE A 407 3.01 33.05 -3.27
N ARG A 408 2.49 31.91 -3.74
CA ARG A 408 2.72 30.60 -3.11
C ARG A 408 4.15 30.09 -3.35
N PHE A 409 4.93 29.92 -2.29
CA PHE A 409 6.28 29.35 -2.38
C PHE A 409 6.27 27.86 -2.74
N ALA A 410 7.36 27.39 -3.37
CA ALA A 410 7.50 25.99 -3.74
C ALA A 410 7.51 25.06 -2.52
N PRO A 411 6.70 23.98 -2.50
CA PRO A 411 6.78 22.98 -1.45
C PRO A 411 8.10 22.21 -1.52
N PRO A 412 8.47 21.46 -0.47
CA PRO A 412 9.69 20.65 -0.43
C PRO A 412 9.89 19.79 -1.68
N GLY A 413 11.13 19.77 -2.20
CA GLY A 413 11.55 18.96 -3.36
C GLY A 413 11.03 19.43 -4.72
N ASN A 414 10.20 20.47 -4.81
CA ASN A 414 9.75 21.01 -6.10
C ASN A 414 10.79 21.96 -6.70
N LEU A 415 10.94 21.87 -8.02
CA LEU A 415 11.74 22.78 -8.84
C LEU A 415 10.80 23.76 -9.55
N GLU A 416 11.28 24.98 -9.75
CA GLU A 416 10.50 26.02 -10.42
C GLU A 416 11.35 26.87 -11.37
N VAL A 417 10.73 27.33 -12.44
CA VAL A 417 11.32 28.25 -13.42
C VAL A 417 10.25 29.23 -13.90
N THR A 418 10.65 30.46 -14.19
CA THR A 418 9.77 31.47 -14.78
C THR A 418 10.30 31.94 -16.13
N GLY A 419 9.41 32.50 -16.93
CA GLY A 419 9.74 33.20 -18.16
C GLY A 419 8.58 34.03 -18.66
N ALA A 420 8.80 34.73 -19.77
CA ALA A 420 7.78 35.51 -20.43
C ALA A 420 7.31 34.83 -21.73
N PHE A 421 6.05 35.02 -22.05
CA PHE A 421 5.41 34.53 -23.27
C PHE A 421 4.49 35.62 -23.82
N THR A 422 4.54 35.87 -25.13
CA THR A 422 3.69 36.86 -25.78
C THR A 422 2.47 36.17 -26.38
N GLY A 423 1.29 36.44 -25.81
CA GLY A 423 0.03 35.97 -26.35
C GLY A 423 -0.40 36.78 -27.57
N ASN A 424 -1.12 36.14 -28.49
CA ASN A 424 -1.60 36.71 -29.74
C ASN A 424 -3.14 36.77 -29.85
N ASP A 425 -3.88 36.43 -28.78
CA ASP A 425 -5.34 36.28 -28.77
C ASP A 425 -5.87 35.19 -29.72
N GLU A 426 -5.05 34.20 -30.05
CA GLU A 426 -5.46 32.96 -30.73
C GLU A 426 -5.36 31.76 -29.81
N TYR A 427 -6.00 30.65 -30.20
CA TYR A 427 -5.84 29.38 -29.50
C TYR A 427 -4.49 28.76 -29.83
N GLN A 428 -3.68 28.55 -28.79
CA GLN A 428 -2.35 27.98 -28.90
C GLN A 428 -2.30 26.65 -28.17
N LEU A 429 -1.59 25.68 -28.76
CA LEU A 429 -1.46 24.37 -28.15
C LEU A 429 -0.44 24.45 -27.02
N VAL A 430 -0.90 24.20 -25.78
CA VAL A 430 -0.04 24.08 -24.60
C VAL A 430 0.15 22.61 -24.27
N VAL A 431 1.41 22.19 -24.09
CA VAL A 431 1.77 20.84 -23.62
C VAL A 431 2.76 20.93 -22.47
N LEU A 432 2.38 20.41 -21.32
CA LEU A 432 3.24 20.18 -20.16
C LEU A 432 3.66 18.72 -20.15
N GLU A 433 4.95 18.43 -20.04
CA GLU A 433 5.47 17.09 -19.74
C GLU A 433 6.23 17.11 -18.42
N THR A 434 6.01 16.13 -17.55
CA THR A 434 6.84 15.92 -16.35
C THR A 434 7.14 14.44 -16.12
N LEU A 435 8.36 14.15 -15.66
CA LEU A 435 8.76 12.81 -15.24
C LEU A 435 8.40 12.59 -13.77
N VAL A 436 7.65 11.53 -13.49
CA VAL A 436 7.22 11.14 -12.15
C VAL A 436 8.02 9.92 -11.68
N GLY A 437 8.48 9.95 -10.42
CA GLY A 437 9.34 8.91 -9.87
C GLY A 437 10.80 9.04 -10.32
N GLY A 438 11.40 7.92 -10.74
CA GLY A 438 12.79 7.90 -11.21
C GLY A 438 13.55 6.61 -10.87
N GLY A 439 14.62 6.37 -11.65
CA GLY A 439 15.67 5.39 -11.35
C GLY A 439 15.43 3.97 -11.87
N ALA A 440 16.47 3.13 -11.76
CA ALA A 440 16.54 1.78 -12.33
C ALA A 440 16.86 0.72 -11.27
N GLY A 441 16.33 -0.49 -11.48
CA GLY A 441 16.57 -1.64 -10.59
C GLY A 441 16.09 -1.34 -9.17
N GLU A 442 16.98 -1.50 -8.19
CA GLU A 442 16.69 -1.27 -6.76
C GLU A 442 16.62 0.21 -6.37
N ARG A 443 17.13 1.13 -7.22
CA ARG A 443 17.12 2.57 -6.96
C ARG A 443 15.85 3.23 -7.49
N ARG A 444 14.69 2.83 -6.98
CA ARG A 444 13.38 3.31 -7.43
C ARG A 444 12.84 4.41 -6.52
N TYR A 445 12.69 5.63 -7.02
CA TYR A 445 12.12 6.75 -6.25
C TYR A 445 10.60 6.65 -6.15
N ARG A 446 10.01 7.32 -5.15
CA ARG A 446 8.55 7.31 -4.97
C ARG A 446 7.86 8.01 -6.16
N PRO A 447 6.78 7.43 -6.71
CA PRO A 447 6.06 7.97 -7.86
C PRO A 447 5.15 9.15 -7.46
N GLU A 448 5.73 10.19 -6.86
CA GLU A 448 5.02 11.37 -6.37
C GLU A 448 5.16 12.53 -7.35
N LEU A 449 4.03 13.17 -7.67
CA LEU A 449 3.98 14.30 -8.59
C LEU A 449 4.48 15.61 -7.96
N GLY A 450 4.31 15.74 -6.64
CA GLY A 450 4.46 17.03 -5.95
C GLY A 450 3.46 18.06 -6.48
N GLU A 451 3.79 19.34 -6.30
CA GLU A 451 2.97 20.44 -6.82
C GLU A 451 3.40 20.74 -8.26
N THR A 452 2.77 20.05 -9.22
CA THR A 452 3.05 20.25 -10.64
C THR A 452 2.05 21.24 -11.24
N VAL A 453 2.52 22.42 -11.62
CA VAL A 453 1.65 23.50 -12.10
C VAL A 453 2.24 24.27 -13.28
N VAL A 454 1.34 24.82 -14.10
CA VAL A 454 1.61 25.97 -14.97
C VAL A 454 0.74 27.13 -14.50
N ALA A 455 1.36 28.20 -14.04
CA ALA A 455 0.65 29.41 -13.62
C ALA A 455 1.01 30.60 -14.53
N ILE A 456 0.07 31.54 -14.66
CA ILE A 456 0.18 32.71 -15.53
C ILE A 456 -0.15 33.99 -14.75
N SER A 457 0.53 35.07 -15.11
CA SER A 457 0.24 36.42 -14.62
C SER A 457 0.44 37.42 -15.76
N PRO A 458 -0.57 38.24 -16.13
CA PRO A 458 -0.38 39.31 -17.10
C PRO A 458 0.75 40.26 -16.69
N GLU A 459 1.45 40.85 -17.66
CA GLU A 459 2.46 41.87 -17.38
C GLU A 459 1.86 43.04 -16.58
N GLY A 460 2.55 43.44 -15.50
CA GLY A 460 2.09 44.48 -14.57
C GLY A 460 1.09 44.03 -13.50
N ALA A 461 0.48 42.83 -13.60
CA ALA A 461 -0.38 42.29 -12.55
C ALA A 461 0.45 41.71 -11.38
N GLY A 462 0.03 41.94 -10.14
CA GLY A 462 0.67 41.31 -8.96
C GLY A 462 0.24 39.86 -8.73
N SER A 463 -0.96 39.51 -9.17
CA SER A 463 -1.61 38.22 -8.90
C SER A 463 -1.22 37.13 -9.88
N TRP A 464 -1.17 35.89 -9.40
CA TRP A 464 -0.95 34.68 -10.18
C TRP A 464 -2.19 33.79 -10.18
N LYS A 465 -2.40 33.05 -11.28
CA LYS A 465 -3.46 32.05 -11.38
C LYS A 465 -2.99 30.82 -12.13
N LEU A 466 -3.60 29.67 -11.83
CA LEU A 466 -3.36 28.45 -12.61
C LEU A 466 -3.83 28.67 -14.07
N LEU A 467 -3.05 28.18 -15.03
CA LEU A 467 -3.41 28.26 -16.44
C LEU A 467 -4.65 27.41 -16.70
N SER A 468 -5.68 27.97 -17.33
CA SER A 468 -6.90 27.25 -17.71
C SER A 468 -7.19 27.41 -19.19
N PRO A 469 -7.58 26.33 -19.91
CA PRO A 469 -8.16 26.42 -21.24
C PRO A 469 -9.62 26.91 -21.26
N GLY A 470 -10.30 26.95 -20.10
CA GLY A 470 -11.72 27.27 -19.97
C GLY A 470 -12.00 28.51 -19.12
N THR A 471 -13.20 28.55 -18.51
CA THR A 471 -13.64 29.68 -17.67
C THR A 471 -13.19 29.58 -16.22
N ARG A 472 -12.81 28.38 -15.75
CA ARG A 472 -12.38 28.12 -14.37
C ARG A 472 -11.19 29.02 -14.01
N GLN A 473 -11.31 29.77 -12.92
CA GLN A 473 -10.22 30.59 -12.37
C GLN A 473 -9.82 30.02 -11.01
N VAL A 474 -8.53 29.75 -10.84
CA VAL A 474 -7.94 29.36 -9.55
C VAL A 474 -6.80 30.31 -9.26
N THR A 475 -6.98 31.16 -8.26
CA THR A 475 -5.92 32.07 -7.77
C THR A 475 -4.80 31.25 -7.16
N TYR A 476 -3.56 31.56 -7.51
CA TYR A 476 -2.38 30.80 -7.09
C TYR A 476 -1.69 31.46 -5.89
N THR A 477 -2.40 31.38 -4.76
CA THR A 477 -1.95 31.76 -3.40
C THR A 477 -1.99 30.52 -2.51
N ASP A 478 -1.57 30.60 -1.24
CA ASP A 478 -1.68 29.45 -0.31
C ASP A 478 -3.15 29.04 -0.12
N ALA A 479 -4.01 29.98 0.28
CA ALA A 479 -5.43 29.72 0.46
C ALA A 479 -6.13 29.26 -0.83
N GLY A 480 -5.76 29.85 -1.98
CA GLY A 480 -6.32 29.46 -3.28
C GLY A 480 -5.93 28.04 -3.68
N TRP A 481 -4.67 27.66 -3.46
CA TRP A 481 -4.19 26.30 -3.69
C TRP A 481 -4.79 25.29 -2.71
N GLU A 482 -4.83 25.58 -1.41
CA GLU A 482 -5.40 24.68 -0.40
C GLU A 482 -6.87 24.37 -0.67
N SER A 483 -7.65 25.40 -1.04
CA SER A 483 -9.05 25.20 -1.44
C SER A 483 -9.17 24.34 -2.70
N TYR A 484 -8.32 24.58 -3.71
CA TYR A 484 -8.30 23.80 -4.94
C TYR A 484 -7.86 22.35 -4.70
N GLU A 485 -6.82 22.14 -3.91
CA GLU A 485 -6.30 20.82 -3.58
C GLU A 485 -7.33 19.98 -2.80
N ARG A 486 -8.04 20.58 -1.85
CA ARG A 486 -9.14 19.91 -1.13
C ARG A 486 -10.25 19.45 -2.08
N GLU A 487 -10.69 20.33 -2.98
CA GLU A 487 -11.68 20.00 -4.01
C GLU A 487 -11.18 18.88 -4.93
N ARG A 488 -9.91 18.93 -5.35
CA ARG A 488 -9.33 17.88 -6.22
C ARG A 488 -9.15 16.54 -5.49
N LYS A 489 -8.83 16.53 -4.20
CA LYS A 489 -8.79 15.30 -3.39
C LYS A 489 -10.15 14.63 -3.34
N GLU A 490 -11.23 15.39 -3.17
CA GLU A 490 -12.60 14.86 -3.23
C GLU A 490 -12.94 14.33 -4.64
N HIS A 491 -12.54 15.05 -5.69
CA HIS A 491 -12.68 14.59 -7.08
C HIS A 491 -11.99 13.24 -7.30
N PHE A 492 -10.71 13.11 -6.92
CA PHE A 492 -9.99 11.84 -7.08
C PHE A 492 -10.51 10.74 -6.16
N ALA A 493 -11.05 11.05 -4.98
CA ALA A 493 -11.72 10.05 -4.15
C ALA A 493 -12.91 9.42 -4.90
N LYS A 494 -13.68 10.22 -5.65
CA LYS A 494 -14.76 9.73 -6.52
C LYS A 494 -14.23 8.92 -7.70
N VAL A 495 -13.26 9.45 -8.46
CA VAL A 495 -12.63 8.74 -9.60
C VAL A 495 -12.08 7.38 -9.17
N ASN A 496 -11.38 7.35 -8.04
CA ASN A 496 -10.80 6.13 -7.50
C ASN A 496 -11.88 5.12 -7.06
N ARG A 497 -12.98 5.58 -6.45
CA ARG A 497 -14.13 4.72 -6.11
C ARG A 497 -14.75 4.09 -7.36
N GLU A 498 -14.96 4.88 -8.41
CA GLU A 498 -15.51 4.39 -9.68
C GLU A 498 -14.57 3.38 -10.35
N ALA A 499 -13.25 3.64 -10.36
CA ALA A 499 -12.26 2.73 -10.90
C ALA A 499 -12.22 1.38 -10.14
N ARG A 500 -12.30 1.40 -8.81
CA ARG A 500 -12.42 0.17 -8.00
C ARG A 500 -13.72 -0.58 -8.28
N ALA A 501 -14.84 0.13 -8.39
CA ALA A 501 -16.14 -0.47 -8.70
C ALA A 501 -16.15 -1.13 -10.08
N ALA A 502 -15.58 -0.49 -11.10
CA ALA A 502 -15.45 -1.05 -12.44
C ALA A 502 -14.63 -2.35 -12.42
N ARG A 503 -13.48 -2.35 -11.73
CA ARG A 503 -12.65 -3.56 -11.54
C ARG A 503 -13.38 -4.67 -10.80
N ARG A 504 -14.16 -4.36 -9.75
CA ARG A 504 -15.02 -5.36 -9.10
C ARG A 504 -16.07 -5.93 -10.05
N GLY A 505 -16.67 -5.08 -10.89
CA GLY A 505 -17.63 -5.46 -11.91
C GLY A 505 -17.09 -6.50 -12.90
N GLU A 506 -15.82 -6.39 -13.30
CA GLU A 506 -15.13 -7.37 -14.15
C GLU A 506 -15.08 -8.79 -13.52
N HIS A 507 -15.20 -8.88 -12.20
CA HIS A 507 -15.20 -10.15 -11.44
C HIS A 507 -16.58 -10.55 -10.89
N ALA A 508 -17.66 -9.84 -11.27
CA ALA A 508 -18.99 -10.05 -10.70
C ALA A 508 -19.52 -11.49 -10.91
N ALA A 509 -19.26 -12.11 -12.06
CA ALA A 509 -19.73 -13.48 -12.35
C ALA A 509 -19.19 -14.51 -11.34
N TYR A 510 -17.91 -14.41 -10.97
CA TYR A 510 -17.30 -15.29 -9.98
C TYR A 510 -17.93 -15.09 -8.59
N TRP A 511 -18.11 -13.83 -8.17
CA TRP A 511 -18.70 -13.52 -6.87
C TRP A 511 -20.19 -13.84 -6.79
N ASN A 512 -20.94 -13.69 -7.88
CA ASN A 512 -22.33 -14.15 -7.96
C ASN A 512 -22.41 -15.67 -7.79
N GLY A 513 -21.52 -16.44 -8.42
CA GLY A 513 -21.43 -17.89 -8.19
C GLY A 513 -21.14 -18.26 -6.72
N ARG A 514 -20.29 -17.48 -6.04
CA ARG A 514 -20.06 -17.61 -4.59
C ARG A 514 -21.32 -17.32 -3.77
N ARG A 515 -22.14 -16.34 -4.17
CA ARG A 515 -23.42 -16.02 -3.52
C ARG A 515 -24.45 -17.13 -3.72
N GLU A 516 -24.57 -17.66 -4.93
CA GLU A 516 -25.44 -18.81 -5.22
C GLU A 516 -25.05 -20.05 -4.40
N ALA A 517 -23.74 -20.29 -4.22
CA ALA A 517 -23.25 -21.38 -3.38
C ALA A 517 -23.62 -21.18 -1.90
N ALA A 518 -23.54 -19.95 -1.39
CA ALA A 518 -23.97 -19.60 -0.05
C ALA A 518 -25.49 -19.76 0.13
N ASP A 519 -26.30 -19.29 -0.81
CA ASP A 519 -27.76 -19.44 -0.80
C ASP A 519 -28.18 -20.92 -0.82
N LYS A 520 -27.49 -21.73 -1.63
CA LYS A 520 -27.72 -23.18 -1.68
C LYS A 520 -27.38 -23.84 -0.34
N TRP A 521 -26.27 -23.45 0.28
CA TRP A 521 -25.88 -23.95 1.59
C TRP A 521 -26.90 -23.59 2.66
N ILE A 522 -27.35 -22.33 2.72
CA ILE A 522 -28.39 -21.86 3.66
C ILE A 522 -29.67 -22.68 3.50
N LYS A 523 -30.15 -22.90 2.27
CA LYS A 523 -31.36 -23.69 1.98
C LYS A 523 -31.21 -25.18 2.32
N SER A 524 -29.99 -25.71 2.27
CA SER A 524 -29.70 -27.13 2.54
C SER A 524 -29.44 -27.46 4.00
N THR A 525 -29.29 -26.44 4.86
CA THR A 525 -28.96 -26.60 6.27
C THR A 525 -30.16 -26.25 7.15
N PRO A 526 -30.36 -26.92 8.30
CA PRO A 526 -31.48 -26.63 9.20
C PRO A 526 -31.52 -25.16 9.64
N GLU A 527 -32.72 -24.59 9.73
CA GLU A 527 -32.92 -23.22 10.22
C GLU A 527 -32.83 -23.17 11.75
N VAL A 528 -32.16 -22.15 12.29
CA VAL A 528 -32.17 -21.88 13.73
C VAL A 528 -33.47 -21.19 14.08
N LYS A 529 -34.31 -21.85 14.90
CA LYS A 529 -35.59 -21.29 15.30
C LYS A 529 -35.39 -20.15 16.30
N VAL A 530 -35.98 -19.00 16.01
CA VAL A 530 -36.07 -17.89 16.97
C VAL A 530 -36.98 -18.32 18.13
N PRO A 531 -36.54 -18.22 19.40
CA PRO A 531 -37.35 -18.54 20.55
C PRO A 531 -38.61 -17.69 20.63
N VAL A 532 -39.67 -18.24 21.22
CA VAL A 532 -40.85 -17.45 21.58
C VAL A 532 -40.45 -16.49 22.70
N LEU A 533 -40.83 -15.22 22.59
CA LEU A 533 -40.52 -14.20 23.58
C LEU A 533 -41.14 -14.59 24.95
N PRO A 534 -40.33 -14.77 26.00
CA PRO A 534 -40.86 -15.04 27.33
C PRO A 534 -41.74 -13.90 27.85
N ALA A 535 -42.77 -14.24 28.64
CA ALA A 535 -43.70 -13.26 29.17
C ALA A 535 -42.98 -12.21 30.03
N GLY A 536 -43.31 -10.93 29.83
CA GLY A 536 -42.73 -9.80 30.59
C GLY A 536 -41.44 -9.21 30.02
N PHE A 537 -40.89 -9.78 28.94
CA PHE A 537 -39.71 -9.22 28.25
C PHE A 537 -40.13 -8.35 27.07
N PRO A 538 -39.55 -7.15 26.88
CA PRO A 538 -39.76 -6.36 25.66
C PRO A 538 -38.78 -6.80 24.57
N ALA A 539 -39.20 -6.75 23.31
CA ALA A 539 -38.36 -7.05 22.15
C ALA A 539 -38.63 -6.05 21.02
N HIS A 540 -37.57 -5.72 20.28
CA HIS A 540 -37.65 -5.00 19.01
C HIS A 540 -37.35 -5.92 17.84
N ASN A 541 -36.40 -6.85 18.00
CA ASN A 541 -36.05 -7.83 16.98
C ASN A 541 -35.70 -9.21 17.57
N GLU A 542 -35.31 -10.15 16.71
CA GLU A 542 -35.02 -11.54 17.05
C GLU A 542 -33.90 -11.70 18.09
N ILE A 543 -32.93 -10.77 18.14
CA ILE A 543 -31.84 -10.82 19.15
C ILE A 543 -32.43 -10.77 20.55
N ASP A 544 -33.42 -9.89 20.79
CA ASP A 544 -34.04 -9.74 22.09
C ASP A 544 -34.77 -11.01 22.54
N HIS A 545 -35.30 -11.81 21.60
CA HIS A 545 -35.92 -13.10 21.90
C HIS A 545 -34.88 -14.11 22.41
N PHE A 546 -33.72 -14.21 21.76
CA PHE A 546 -32.65 -15.09 22.19
C PHE A 546 -32.08 -14.68 23.56
N ILE A 547 -31.86 -13.38 23.78
CA ILE A 547 -31.38 -12.86 25.06
C ILE A 547 -32.41 -13.16 26.16
N ALA A 548 -33.69 -12.84 25.95
CA ALA A 548 -34.74 -13.08 26.93
C ALA A 548 -34.90 -14.57 27.27
N ALA A 549 -34.88 -15.45 26.26
CA ALA A 549 -34.95 -16.90 26.48
C ALA A 549 -33.77 -17.40 27.33
N ARG A 550 -32.55 -16.92 27.05
CA ARG A 550 -31.35 -17.31 27.81
C ARG A 550 -31.36 -16.78 29.25
N ILE A 551 -31.89 -15.57 29.48
CA ILE A 551 -32.08 -15.04 30.83
C ILE A 551 -33.00 -15.95 31.65
N VAL A 552 -34.14 -16.37 31.08
CA VAL A 552 -35.09 -17.25 31.77
C VAL A 552 -34.47 -18.63 32.06
N GLU A 553 -33.70 -19.18 31.12
CA GLU A 553 -32.98 -20.44 31.31
C GLU A 553 -32.00 -20.36 32.48
N VAL A 554 -31.10 -19.36 32.49
CA VAL A 554 -30.11 -19.18 33.56
C VAL A 554 -30.74 -18.83 34.91
N ALA A 555 -31.85 -18.07 34.90
CA ALA A 555 -32.61 -17.79 36.11
C ALA A 555 -33.21 -19.07 36.71
N GLY A 556 -33.72 -19.96 35.86
CA GLY A 556 -34.22 -21.28 36.26
C GLY A 556 -33.12 -22.10 36.95
N ASP A 557 -31.94 -22.19 36.33
CA ASP A 557 -30.79 -22.93 36.87
C ASP A 557 -30.29 -22.36 38.21
N SER A 558 -30.31 -21.03 38.36
CA SER A 558 -29.86 -20.34 39.57
C SER A 558 -30.84 -20.49 40.74
N SER A 559 -32.15 -20.52 40.46
CA SER A 559 -33.21 -20.69 41.47
C SER A 559 -33.27 -22.08 42.11
N ALA A 560 -32.56 -23.05 41.52
CA ALA A 560 -32.48 -24.41 42.04
C ALA A 560 -31.52 -24.56 43.24
N GLY A 561 -30.60 -23.61 43.47
CA GLY A 561 -29.68 -23.60 44.61
C GLY A 561 -30.20 -22.82 45.82
N SER A 562 -29.90 -23.27 47.05
CA SER A 562 -30.31 -22.57 48.27
C SER A 562 -29.47 -21.31 48.54
N ALA A 563 -30.08 -20.22 49.02
CA ALA A 563 -29.41 -18.94 49.27
C ALA A 563 -28.31 -18.98 50.35
N ASP A 564 -28.32 -20.00 51.23
CA ASP A 564 -27.30 -20.25 52.28
C ASP A 564 -26.33 -21.40 51.91
N GLY A 565 -26.39 -21.89 50.66
CA GLY A 565 -25.65 -23.05 50.14
C GLY A 565 -24.21 -22.75 49.70
N VAL A 566 -23.51 -23.80 49.24
CA VAL A 566 -22.17 -23.70 48.64
C VAL A 566 -22.30 -23.18 47.20
N ASP A 567 -21.64 -22.05 46.92
CA ASP A 567 -21.65 -21.44 45.60
C ASP A 567 -20.50 -22.00 44.75
N TYR A 568 -20.81 -22.48 43.54
CA TYR A 568 -19.80 -23.09 42.69
C TYR A 568 -18.64 -22.15 42.36
N TYR A 569 -18.93 -20.91 41.95
CA TYR A 569 -17.90 -19.97 41.49
C TYR A 569 -17.07 -19.38 42.63
N ARG A 570 -17.65 -19.21 43.82
CA ARG A 570 -16.99 -18.70 45.02
C ARG A 570 -16.20 -19.78 45.76
N ASP A 571 -16.78 -20.96 45.92
CA ASP A 571 -16.30 -21.96 46.89
C ASP A 571 -15.69 -23.21 46.22
N VAL A 572 -16.18 -23.63 45.05
CA VAL A 572 -15.80 -24.92 44.42
C VAL A 572 -14.78 -24.75 43.30
N GLN A 573 -15.01 -23.84 42.36
CA GLN A 573 -14.12 -23.61 41.22
C GLN A 573 -12.67 -23.32 41.65
N PRO A 574 -12.39 -22.47 42.67
CA PRO A 574 -11.01 -22.23 43.10
C PRO A 574 -10.29 -23.50 43.55
N ILE A 575 -11.01 -24.46 44.15
CA ILE A 575 -10.46 -25.76 44.56
C ILE A 575 -10.08 -26.58 43.32
N LEU A 576 -10.99 -26.68 42.34
CA LEU A 576 -10.77 -27.46 41.13
C LEU A 576 -9.63 -26.88 40.27
N GLU A 577 -9.56 -25.55 40.15
CA GLU A 577 -8.49 -24.85 39.44
C GLU A 577 -7.12 -25.10 40.07
N ALA A 578 -7.03 -24.96 41.40
CA ALA A 578 -5.78 -25.11 42.11
C ALA A 578 -5.28 -26.57 42.15
N LYS A 579 -6.19 -27.54 42.23
CA LYS A 579 -5.84 -28.93 42.53
C LYS A 579 -6.04 -29.88 41.36
N CYS A 580 -7.02 -29.67 40.49
CA CYS A 580 -7.46 -30.67 39.51
C CYS A 580 -7.20 -30.31 38.03
N TYR A 581 -7.27 -29.02 37.66
CA TYR A 581 -7.29 -28.61 36.25
C TYR A 581 -6.00 -28.89 35.48
N SER A 582 -4.85 -28.91 36.17
CA SER A 582 -3.56 -29.23 35.55
C SER A 582 -3.54 -30.58 34.82
N CYS A 583 -4.39 -31.53 35.25
CA CYS A 583 -4.53 -32.85 34.61
C CYS A 583 -5.91 -33.10 34.00
N HIS A 584 -6.96 -32.43 34.49
CA HIS A 584 -8.37 -32.73 34.18
C HIS A 584 -9.11 -31.57 33.49
N GLN A 585 -8.43 -30.83 32.62
CA GLN A 585 -9.02 -29.76 31.81
C GLN A 585 -8.72 -29.99 30.32
N GLY A 586 -9.67 -29.65 29.45
CA GLY A 586 -9.47 -29.67 27.99
C GLY A 586 -9.48 -31.06 27.33
N GLY A 587 -9.12 -31.10 26.04
CA GLY A 587 -9.32 -32.27 25.18
C GLY A 587 -8.41 -33.47 25.44
N ASP A 588 -7.26 -33.26 26.07
CA ASP A 588 -6.25 -34.31 26.39
C ASP A 588 -6.23 -34.68 27.89
N ALA A 589 -7.34 -34.44 28.59
CA ALA A 589 -7.44 -34.67 30.02
C ALA A 589 -7.12 -36.13 30.42
N LYS A 590 -6.36 -36.31 31.51
CA LYS A 590 -5.91 -37.64 31.96
C LYS A 590 -7.10 -38.54 32.31
N GLY A 591 -7.00 -39.81 31.94
CA GLY A 591 -8.09 -40.78 32.10
C GLY A 591 -9.34 -40.44 31.27
N GLY A 592 -9.29 -39.44 30.38
CA GLY A 592 -10.45 -38.93 29.66
C GLY A 592 -11.45 -38.19 30.56
N LEU A 593 -11.05 -37.80 31.79
CA LEU A 593 -11.89 -37.09 32.74
C LEU A 593 -11.64 -35.58 32.64
N SER A 594 -12.67 -34.80 32.31
CA SER A 594 -12.64 -33.33 32.35
C SER A 594 -13.52 -32.78 33.48
N LEU A 595 -12.98 -31.89 34.30
CA LEU A 595 -13.62 -31.25 35.46
C LEU A 595 -13.83 -29.74 35.27
N ASP A 596 -13.76 -29.26 34.03
CA ASP A 596 -13.99 -27.86 33.66
C ASP A 596 -15.45 -27.58 33.27
N THR A 597 -16.32 -28.60 33.31
CA THR A 597 -17.77 -28.46 33.02
C THR A 597 -18.59 -29.44 33.83
N LEU A 598 -19.83 -29.05 34.14
CA LEU A 598 -20.80 -29.97 34.72
C LEU A 598 -21.05 -31.17 33.81
N ALA A 599 -21.36 -30.98 32.53
CA ALA A 599 -21.69 -32.08 31.62
C ALA A 599 -20.58 -33.15 31.50
N ALA A 600 -19.32 -32.72 31.45
CA ALA A 600 -18.16 -33.60 31.41
C ALA A 600 -17.92 -34.28 32.76
N ALA A 601 -18.08 -33.56 33.88
CA ALA A 601 -17.97 -34.14 35.21
C ALA A 601 -19.08 -35.19 35.49
N LEU A 602 -20.30 -34.95 35.01
CA LEU A 602 -21.42 -35.90 35.08
C LEU A 602 -21.18 -37.12 34.18
N LYS A 603 -20.58 -36.93 33.01
CA LYS A 603 -20.21 -38.03 32.12
C LYS A 603 -19.08 -38.89 32.70
N GLY A 604 -18.10 -38.24 33.33
CA GLY A 604 -16.95 -38.89 33.94
C GLY A 604 -15.86 -39.36 32.98
N GLY A 605 -14.86 -40.01 33.54
CA GLY A 605 -13.69 -40.53 32.82
C GLY A 605 -13.88 -41.94 32.25
N LYS A 606 -12.81 -42.52 31.71
CA LYS A 606 -12.80 -43.87 31.12
C LYS A 606 -12.96 -45.00 32.16
N SER A 607 -12.68 -44.74 33.43
CA SER A 607 -12.44 -45.79 34.43
C SER A 607 -13.43 -45.78 35.60
N ASP A 608 -13.81 -44.61 36.11
CA ASP A 608 -14.50 -44.49 37.40
C ASP A 608 -15.98 -44.10 37.29
N GLY A 609 -16.54 -44.08 36.07
CA GLY A 609 -17.89 -43.57 35.83
C GLY A 609 -17.98 -42.06 36.09
N ALA A 610 -19.19 -41.57 36.42
CA ALA A 610 -19.46 -40.15 36.68
C ALA A 610 -18.55 -39.60 37.79
N ALA A 611 -17.84 -38.51 37.51
CA ALA A 611 -16.98 -37.88 38.51
C ALA A 611 -17.78 -37.20 39.61
N ILE A 612 -18.95 -36.67 39.25
CA ILE A 612 -19.90 -36.03 40.15
C ILE A 612 -21.26 -36.68 39.94
N VAL A 613 -21.89 -37.11 41.03
CA VAL A 613 -23.26 -37.60 41.06
C VAL A 613 -24.07 -36.65 41.94
N PRO A 614 -24.88 -35.74 41.35
CA PRO A 614 -25.66 -34.76 42.09
C PRO A 614 -26.49 -35.39 43.23
N GLY A 615 -26.40 -34.81 44.43
CA GLY A 615 -27.08 -35.28 45.64
C GLY A 615 -26.44 -36.51 46.30
N LYS A 616 -25.37 -37.08 45.74
CA LYS A 616 -24.77 -38.32 46.21
C LYS A 616 -23.23 -38.24 46.33
N PRO A 617 -22.71 -37.61 47.41
CA PRO A 617 -21.27 -37.48 47.62
C PRO A 617 -20.54 -38.82 47.65
N ALA A 618 -21.11 -39.84 48.32
CA ALA A 618 -20.50 -41.16 48.43
C ALA A 618 -20.40 -41.94 47.10
N GLU A 619 -21.21 -41.60 46.09
CA GLU A 619 -21.16 -42.19 44.74
C GLU A 619 -20.32 -41.36 43.76
N SER A 620 -19.80 -40.19 44.19
CA SER A 620 -19.07 -39.26 43.32
C SER A 620 -17.58 -39.59 43.31
N ALA A 621 -17.07 -40.03 42.15
CA ALA A 621 -15.69 -40.49 42.03
C ALA A 621 -14.65 -39.40 42.36
N VAL A 622 -14.97 -38.12 42.21
CA VAL A 622 -14.07 -37.01 42.57
C VAL A 622 -13.71 -37.03 44.07
N LEU A 623 -14.67 -37.35 44.95
CA LEU A 623 -14.41 -37.46 46.39
C LEU A 623 -13.70 -38.76 46.72
N LEU A 624 -14.11 -39.88 46.11
CA LEU A 624 -13.46 -41.18 46.30
C LEU A 624 -11.97 -41.14 45.95
N ARG A 625 -11.62 -40.50 44.82
CA ARG A 625 -10.22 -40.32 44.38
C ARG A 625 -9.47 -39.28 45.21
N ALA A 626 -10.14 -38.24 45.70
CA ALA A 626 -9.49 -37.24 46.56
C ALA A 626 -9.15 -37.77 47.96
N THR A 627 -9.76 -38.88 48.39
CA THR A 627 -9.52 -39.52 49.70
C THR A 627 -9.02 -40.97 49.60
N ALA A 628 -8.57 -41.41 48.41
CA ALA A 628 -8.09 -42.77 48.20
C ALA A 628 -6.71 -43.02 48.86
N ASP A 629 -6.28 -44.29 48.87
CA ASP A 629 -4.95 -44.70 49.30
C ASP A 629 -3.85 -44.08 48.42
N PRO A 630 -2.58 -43.98 48.89
CA PRO A 630 -1.51 -43.23 48.22
C PRO A 630 -1.27 -43.58 46.74
N ASP A 631 -1.54 -44.83 46.35
CA ASP A 631 -1.36 -45.30 44.97
C ASP A 631 -2.47 -44.82 44.01
N ASP A 632 -3.62 -44.38 44.54
CA ASP A 632 -4.83 -44.03 43.79
C ASP A 632 -5.37 -42.62 44.09
N ILE A 633 -4.73 -41.88 45.01
CA ILE A 633 -5.13 -40.54 45.45
C ILE A 633 -4.91 -39.49 44.35
N MET A 634 -5.85 -38.55 44.26
CA MET A 634 -5.79 -37.41 43.35
C MET A 634 -5.81 -36.08 44.14
N PRO A 635 -4.89 -35.14 43.86
CA PRO A 635 -3.78 -35.24 42.90
C PRO A 635 -2.69 -36.24 43.34
N PRO A 636 -1.99 -36.93 42.41
CA PRO A 636 -0.96 -37.89 42.77
C PRO A 636 0.21 -37.25 43.51
N GLU A 637 0.88 -38.01 44.38
CA GLU A 637 1.99 -37.52 45.18
C GLU A 637 3.09 -36.89 44.29
N GLY A 638 3.50 -35.66 44.62
CA GLY A 638 4.50 -34.89 43.86
C GLY A 638 3.98 -34.23 42.57
N LYS A 639 2.69 -34.36 42.22
CA LYS A 639 2.06 -33.73 41.05
C LYS A 639 1.00 -32.66 41.39
N GLY A 640 0.78 -32.39 42.67
CA GLY A 640 -0.08 -31.34 43.20
C GLY A 640 -0.17 -31.45 44.73
N GLU A 641 -0.76 -30.46 45.38
CA GLU A 641 -1.10 -30.56 46.80
C GLU A 641 -2.42 -31.33 46.97
N SER A 642 -2.51 -32.22 47.95
CA SER A 642 -3.77 -32.89 48.30
C SER A 642 -4.79 -31.90 48.87
N LEU A 643 -6.08 -32.23 48.75
CA LEU A 643 -7.16 -31.41 49.31
C LEU A 643 -7.13 -31.48 50.84
N ASN A 644 -7.31 -30.34 51.50
CA ASN A 644 -7.44 -30.28 52.95
C ASN A 644 -8.88 -30.60 53.40
N ARG A 645 -9.09 -30.78 54.72
CA ARG A 645 -10.42 -31.13 55.27
C ARG A 645 -11.52 -30.12 54.94
N ALA A 646 -11.21 -28.83 54.88
CA ALA A 646 -12.20 -27.80 54.58
C ALA A 646 -12.58 -27.80 53.09
N GLU A 647 -11.61 -28.01 52.20
CA GLU A 647 -11.84 -28.16 50.76
C GLU A 647 -12.69 -29.41 50.45
N LEU A 648 -12.35 -30.55 51.06
CA LEU A 648 -13.14 -31.79 50.94
C LEU A 648 -14.57 -31.59 51.46
N ALA A 649 -14.74 -30.98 52.63
CA ALA A 649 -16.07 -30.69 53.18
C ALA A 649 -16.89 -29.74 52.28
N THR A 650 -16.22 -28.81 51.61
CA THR A 650 -16.87 -27.88 50.66
C THR A 650 -17.37 -28.63 49.43
N LEU A 651 -16.54 -29.49 48.82
CA LEU A 651 -16.93 -30.33 47.69
C LEU A 651 -18.04 -31.33 48.06
N GLU A 652 -17.92 -31.97 49.23
CA GLU A 652 -18.92 -32.91 49.75
C GLU A 652 -20.27 -32.23 49.96
N ARG A 653 -20.28 -31.07 50.62
CA ARG A 653 -21.50 -30.29 50.86
C ARG A 653 -22.12 -29.80 49.55
N TRP A 654 -21.32 -29.28 48.63
CA TRP A 654 -21.81 -28.85 47.31
C TRP A 654 -22.45 -30.00 46.53
N ILE A 655 -21.84 -31.19 46.52
CA ILE A 655 -22.42 -32.37 45.85
C ILE A 655 -23.71 -32.80 46.55
N ALA A 656 -23.75 -32.79 47.89
CA ALA A 656 -24.94 -33.12 48.66
C ALA A 656 -26.11 -32.17 48.38
N GLU A 657 -25.80 -30.88 48.18
CA GLU A 657 -26.76 -29.85 47.79
C GLU A 657 -27.22 -29.95 46.33
N GLY A 658 -26.76 -30.95 45.56
CA GLY A 658 -27.19 -31.16 44.17
C GLY A 658 -26.16 -30.75 43.11
N ALA A 659 -24.94 -30.40 43.52
CA ALA A 659 -23.85 -29.98 42.64
C ALA A 659 -24.25 -28.86 41.66
N HIS A 660 -25.00 -27.87 42.16
CA HIS A 660 -25.45 -26.74 41.36
C HIS A 660 -24.24 -26.02 40.75
N TRP A 661 -24.16 -26.07 39.42
CA TRP A 661 -23.07 -25.52 38.63
C TRP A 661 -23.68 -24.74 37.47
N PRO A 662 -23.98 -23.44 37.67
CA PRO A 662 -24.51 -22.61 36.62
C PRO A 662 -23.53 -22.55 35.44
N ASP A 663 -24.05 -22.55 34.22
CA ASP A 663 -23.22 -22.48 33.02
C ASP A 663 -22.60 -21.08 32.83
N LEU A 664 -23.24 -20.04 33.39
CA LEU A 664 -22.77 -18.66 33.34
C LEU A 664 -22.72 -18.02 34.72
N ARG A 665 -21.64 -17.27 34.98
CA ARG A 665 -21.50 -16.39 36.13
C ARG A 665 -22.08 -15.02 35.80
N VAL A 666 -23.12 -14.61 36.51
CA VAL A 666 -23.78 -13.29 36.37
C VAL A 666 -24.08 -12.70 37.74
N SER A 667 -23.97 -11.38 37.88
CA SER A 667 -24.26 -10.67 39.13
C SER A 667 -25.70 -10.16 39.19
N THR A 668 -26.35 -9.96 38.05
CA THR A 668 -27.73 -9.50 37.98
C THR A 668 -28.50 -10.16 36.83
N LEU A 669 -29.79 -10.39 37.06
CA LEU A 669 -30.75 -10.86 36.05
C LEU A 669 -31.73 -9.75 35.64
N LYS A 670 -31.62 -8.55 36.24
CA LYS A 670 -32.55 -7.45 36.04
C LYS A 670 -32.11 -6.59 34.86
N MET A 671 -32.99 -6.42 33.88
CA MET A 671 -32.74 -5.54 32.75
C MET A 671 -32.96 -4.07 33.12
N THR A 672 -32.08 -3.18 32.65
CA THR A 672 -32.25 -1.73 32.71
C THR A 672 -33.28 -1.24 31.69
N PRO A 673 -33.93 -0.08 31.88
CA PRO A 673 -34.84 0.47 30.87
C PRO A 673 -34.10 0.94 29.60
N LEU A 674 -34.83 1.34 28.56
CA LEU A 674 -34.23 1.92 27.36
C LEU A 674 -33.60 3.29 27.65
N THR A 675 -32.53 3.61 26.94
CA THR A 675 -31.81 4.87 27.09
C THR A 675 -32.55 6.04 26.42
N GLU A 676 -32.32 7.24 26.95
CA GLU A 676 -32.86 8.49 26.40
C GLU A 676 -32.24 8.82 25.04
N ASP A 677 -32.91 9.69 24.29
CA ASP A 677 -32.57 9.99 22.89
C ASP A 677 -31.17 10.57 22.67
N LEU A 678 -30.72 11.53 23.49
CA LEU A 678 -29.38 12.09 23.38
C LEU A 678 -28.30 11.08 23.74
N THR A 679 -28.55 10.24 24.74
CA THR A 679 -27.66 9.16 25.15
C THR A 679 -27.56 8.08 24.06
N PHE A 680 -28.70 7.71 23.47
CA PHE A 680 -28.75 6.82 22.30
C PHE A 680 -27.93 7.41 21.15
N LEU A 681 -28.17 8.67 20.79
CA LEU A 681 -27.47 9.34 19.69
C LEU A 681 -25.96 9.37 19.92
N ARG A 682 -25.51 9.74 21.13
CA ARG A 682 -24.08 9.74 21.49
C ARG A 682 -23.47 8.34 21.32
N ARG A 683 -24.12 7.31 21.86
CA ARG A 683 -23.63 5.93 21.80
C ARG A 683 -23.54 5.43 20.35
N VAL A 684 -24.62 5.57 19.57
CA VAL A 684 -24.66 5.06 18.20
C VAL A 684 -23.67 5.81 17.30
N MET A 685 -23.49 7.12 17.49
CA MET A 685 -22.48 7.90 16.75
C MET A 685 -21.06 7.44 17.05
N LEU A 686 -20.72 7.26 18.32
CA LEU A 686 -19.40 6.77 18.73
C LEU A 686 -19.13 5.35 18.20
N ASP A 687 -20.15 4.48 18.15
CA ASP A 687 -19.99 3.10 17.71
C ASP A 687 -19.99 2.92 16.19
N THR A 688 -20.70 3.79 15.47
CA THR A 688 -20.77 3.73 14.00
C THR A 688 -19.72 4.60 13.35
N VAL A 689 -19.69 5.90 13.62
CA VAL A 689 -18.84 6.90 12.94
C VAL A 689 -17.64 7.36 13.77
N GLY A 690 -17.57 6.99 15.04
CA GLY A 690 -16.36 7.14 15.88
C GLY A 690 -16.12 8.49 16.50
N VAL A 691 -16.99 9.45 16.26
CA VAL A 691 -16.96 10.80 16.85
C VAL A 691 -18.30 11.12 17.48
N VAL A 692 -18.30 12.03 18.46
CA VAL A 692 -19.53 12.58 19.04
C VAL A 692 -20.34 13.35 17.98
N PRO A 693 -21.68 13.45 18.11
CA PRO A 693 -22.49 14.18 17.14
C PRO A 693 -22.20 15.67 17.14
N SER A 694 -22.19 16.25 15.94
CA SER A 694 -22.20 17.70 15.76
C SER A 694 -23.54 18.28 16.18
N GLU A 695 -23.57 19.59 16.46
CA GLU A 695 -24.80 20.29 16.82
C GLU A 695 -25.90 20.14 15.75
N ALA A 696 -25.53 20.21 14.46
CA ALA A 696 -26.47 20.04 13.36
C ALA A 696 -27.06 18.61 13.31
N GLU A 697 -26.29 17.59 13.69
CA GLU A 697 -26.79 16.21 13.78
C GLU A 697 -27.70 16.04 15.00
N ILE A 698 -27.37 16.64 16.14
CA ILE A 698 -28.23 16.64 17.32
C ILE A 698 -29.58 17.27 16.99
N GLN A 699 -29.57 18.46 16.38
CA GLN A 699 -30.78 19.17 15.99
C GLN A 699 -31.61 18.34 15.01
N ALA A 700 -31.00 17.84 13.93
CA ALA A 700 -31.70 17.02 12.94
C ALA A 700 -32.31 15.75 13.54
N PHE A 701 -31.68 15.15 14.55
CA PHE A 701 -32.23 13.97 15.24
C PHE A 701 -33.41 14.36 16.14
N LEU A 702 -33.31 15.43 16.90
CA LEU A 702 -34.39 15.84 17.82
C LEU A 702 -35.64 16.37 17.09
N GLU A 703 -35.45 16.97 15.91
CA GLU A 703 -36.54 17.51 15.06
C GLU A 703 -37.26 16.43 14.24
N ASP A 704 -36.66 15.27 14.06
CA ASP A 704 -37.25 14.14 13.36
C ASP A 704 -38.33 13.50 14.26
N ASP A 705 -39.58 13.48 13.79
CA ASP A 705 -40.75 12.96 14.51
C ASP A 705 -41.18 11.56 14.03
N ALA A 706 -40.38 10.91 13.17
CA ALA A 706 -40.69 9.59 12.66
C ALA A 706 -40.72 8.54 13.79
N PRO A 707 -41.73 7.64 13.83
CA PRO A 707 -41.85 6.63 14.87
C PRO A 707 -40.70 5.61 14.86
N ASN A 708 -40.04 5.45 13.70
CA ASN A 708 -38.87 4.60 13.46
C ASN A 708 -37.56 5.42 13.36
N ARG A 709 -37.54 6.68 13.83
CA ARG A 709 -36.38 7.59 13.73
C ARG A 709 -35.04 6.94 14.11
N ARG A 710 -34.98 6.18 15.20
CA ARG A 710 -33.73 5.52 15.64
C ARG A 710 -33.21 4.55 14.57
N GLU A 711 -34.09 3.80 13.91
CA GLU A 711 -33.74 2.88 12.84
C GLU A 711 -33.20 3.62 11.61
N GLU A 712 -33.88 4.71 11.20
CA GLU A 712 -33.47 5.51 10.05
C GLU A 712 -32.11 6.19 10.28
N TRP A 713 -31.86 6.65 11.51
CA TRP A 713 -30.57 7.20 11.90
C TRP A 713 -29.47 6.13 11.94
N ILE A 714 -29.76 4.91 12.41
CA ILE A 714 -28.82 3.80 12.30
C ILE A 714 -28.46 3.54 10.83
N ASP A 715 -29.45 3.52 9.93
CA ASP A 715 -29.23 3.32 8.50
C ASP A 715 -28.39 4.46 7.87
N ARG A 716 -28.68 5.71 8.24
CA ARG A 716 -27.91 6.89 7.82
C ARG A 716 -26.46 6.81 8.27
N LEU A 717 -26.21 6.42 9.52
CA LEU A 717 -24.86 6.34 10.08
C LEU A 717 -24.05 5.16 9.55
N LEU A 718 -24.69 4.03 9.29
CA LEU A 718 -24.04 2.90 8.62
C LEU A 718 -23.69 3.24 7.17
N ALA A 719 -24.47 4.08 6.49
CA ALA A 719 -24.15 4.59 5.15
C ALA A 719 -23.08 5.68 5.13
N ASP A 720 -22.77 6.30 6.26
CA ASP A 720 -21.82 7.41 6.36
C ASP A 720 -20.37 6.96 6.10
N PRO A 721 -19.58 7.69 5.28
CA PRO A 721 -18.18 7.35 5.05
C PRO A 721 -17.29 7.37 6.31
N ARG A 722 -17.66 8.14 7.35
CA ARG A 722 -16.97 8.15 8.65
C ARG A 722 -17.02 6.79 9.35
N TRP A 723 -17.98 5.92 8.99
CA TRP A 723 -18.00 4.53 9.45
C TRP A 723 -16.68 3.81 9.15
N ALA A 724 -16.08 4.05 7.98
CA ALA A 724 -14.79 3.45 7.66
C ALA A 724 -13.68 3.96 8.58
N ASP A 725 -13.67 5.26 8.93
CA ASP A 725 -12.68 5.85 9.84
C ASP A 725 -12.74 5.20 11.23
N ARG A 726 -13.95 4.99 11.77
CA ARG A 726 -14.16 4.32 13.08
C ARG A 726 -13.55 2.93 13.13
N TRP A 727 -13.72 2.14 12.08
CA TRP A 727 -13.32 0.74 12.07
C TRP A 727 -11.82 0.53 11.79
N MET A 728 -11.10 1.56 11.34
CA MET A 728 -9.68 1.42 10.99
C MET A 728 -8.81 0.94 12.16
N GLY A 729 -8.91 1.56 13.34
CA GLY A 729 -8.07 1.20 14.48
C GLY A 729 -8.21 -0.28 14.88
N TYR A 730 -9.44 -0.82 14.84
CA TYR A 730 -9.72 -2.23 15.09
C TYR A 730 -9.06 -3.14 14.04
N TRP A 731 -9.21 -2.84 12.76
CA TRP A 731 -8.64 -3.66 11.69
C TRP A 731 -7.11 -3.59 11.61
N GLN A 732 -6.52 -2.44 11.92
CA GLN A 732 -5.07 -2.28 12.01
C GLN A 732 -4.50 -3.17 13.12
N ASP A 733 -5.17 -3.24 14.25
CA ASP A 733 -4.76 -4.11 15.35
C ASP A 733 -4.99 -5.59 15.04
N LEU A 734 -6.18 -5.96 14.54
CA LEU A 734 -6.53 -7.34 14.23
C LEU A 734 -5.61 -7.96 13.16
N LEU A 735 -5.21 -7.17 12.16
CA LEU A 735 -4.37 -7.64 11.06
C LEU A 735 -2.87 -7.39 11.29
N ALA A 736 -2.49 -6.90 12.48
CA ALA A 736 -1.11 -6.53 12.82
C ALA A 736 -0.49 -5.63 11.74
N GLU A 737 -1.23 -4.59 11.34
CA GLU A 737 -0.76 -3.55 10.45
C GLU A 737 0.31 -2.73 11.18
N ASN A 738 1.56 -3.00 10.86
CA ASN A 738 2.73 -2.47 11.54
C ASN A 738 3.36 -1.34 10.70
N PRO A 739 2.97 -0.07 10.93
CA PRO A 739 3.49 1.03 10.16
C PRO A 739 4.90 1.43 10.56
N ASN A 740 5.68 1.78 9.56
CA ASN A 740 6.94 2.48 9.70
C ASN A 740 7.11 3.45 8.53
N ILE A 741 7.78 4.57 8.74
CA ILE A 741 8.11 5.57 7.71
C ILE A 741 9.56 5.41 7.17
N LEU A 742 10.39 4.64 7.89
CA LEU A 742 11.75 4.29 7.51
C LEU A 742 11.92 2.78 7.32
N ASN A 743 12.90 2.43 6.49
CA ASN A 743 13.26 1.07 6.13
C ASN A 743 12.04 0.16 5.94
N PRO A 744 11.16 0.44 4.95
CA PRO A 744 9.94 -0.31 4.69
C PRO A 744 10.14 -1.83 4.52
N THR A 745 11.35 -2.26 4.20
CA THR A 745 11.67 -3.68 4.15
C THR A 745 11.60 -4.33 5.54
N LEU A 746 11.86 -3.61 6.62
CA LEU A 746 11.91 -4.11 8.02
C LEU A 746 10.53 -4.34 8.64
N ASN A 747 9.76 -5.26 8.07
CA ASN A 747 8.44 -5.65 8.56
C ASN A 747 7.44 -4.48 8.64
N ASN A 748 7.55 -3.55 7.69
CA ASN A 748 6.58 -2.48 7.51
C ASN A 748 5.42 -2.98 6.67
N THR A 749 4.26 -3.10 7.28
CA THR A 749 3.00 -3.37 6.59
C THR A 749 2.11 -2.13 6.54
N GLY A 750 2.60 -1.00 7.08
CA GLY A 750 2.07 0.37 6.98
C GLY A 750 1.09 0.65 5.84
N PRO A 751 1.57 0.59 4.59
CA PRO A 751 0.80 1.06 3.46
C PRO A 751 -0.51 0.31 3.21
N PHE A 752 -0.61 -1.00 3.50
CA PHE A 752 -1.82 -1.77 3.14
C PHE A 752 -3.08 -1.32 3.91
N ARG A 753 -2.93 -0.49 4.96
CA ARG A 753 -4.04 0.22 5.61
C ARG A 753 -4.97 0.94 4.63
N TRP A 754 -4.43 1.44 3.51
CA TRP A 754 -5.24 2.14 2.52
C TRP A 754 -6.20 1.21 1.79
N TRP A 755 -5.80 -0.04 1.56
CA TRP A 755 -6.71 -1.07 1.06
C TRP A 755 -7.76 -1.44 2.12
N ILE A 756 -7.42 -1.50 3.41
CA ILE A 756 -8.41 -1.71 4.48
C ILE A 756 -9.45 -0.58 4.42
N TYR A 757 -9.01 0.67 4.43
CA TYR A 757 -9.88 1.85 4.42
C TYR A 757 -10.80 1.88 3.20
N GLU A 758 -10.25 1.67 2.00
CA GLU A 758 -11.04 1.59 0.76
C GLU A 758 -12.02 0.43 0.77
N SER A 759 -11.67 -0.70 1.38
CA SER A 759 -12.56 -1.86 1.50
C SER A 759 -13.75 -1.60 2.41
N LEU A 760 -13.54 -0.85 3.50
CA LEU A 760 -14.61 -0.41 4.41
C LEU A 760 -15.49 0.67 3.76
N LEU A 761 -14.88 1.65 3.08
CA LEU A 761 -15.60 2.70 2.36
C LEU A 761 -16.51 2.17 1.25
N ASP A 762 -16.07 1.09 0.60
CA ASP A 762 -16.79 0.44 -0.50
C ASP A 762 -17.79 -0.63 0.00
N ASP A 763 -17.94 -0.79 1.33
CA ASP A 763 -18.78 -1.82 1.98
C ASP A 763 -18.54 -3.23 1.42
N LYS A 764 -17.25 -3.61 1.27
CA LYS A 764 -16.90 -4.91 0.69
C LYS A 764 -17.43 -6.04 1.59
N PRO A 765 -18.10 -7.06 1.00
CA PRO A 765 -18.40 -8.31 1.68
C PRO A 765 -17.16 -8.93 2.33
N MET A 766 -17.31 -9.49 3.53
CA MET A 766 -16.17 -9.97 4.30
C MET A 766 -15.48 -11.18 3.68
N ASP A 767 -16.20 -12.03 2.96
CA ASP A 767 -15.58 -13.12 2.21
C ASP A 767 -14.68 -12.61 1.07
N LEU A 768 -15.06 -11.52 0.40
CA LEU A 768 -14.20 -10.82 -0.56
C LEU A 768 -13.01 -10.14 0.14
N PHE A 769 -13.24 -9.42 1.23
CA PHE A 769 -12.17 -8.77 2.02
C PHE A 769 -11.08 -9.78 2.41
N VAL A 770 -11.47 -10.91 3.00
CA VAL A 770 -10.55 -11.96 3.44
C VAL A 770 -9.87 -12.65 2.26
N THR A 771 -10.60 -12.85 1.15
CA THR A 771 -10.02 -13.41 -0.07
C THR A 771 -8.94 -12.52 -0.66
N GLU A 772 -9.18 -11.21 -0.76
CA GLU A 772 -8.19 -10.25 -1.25
C GLU A 772 -6.95 -10.20 -0.32
N LEU A 773 -7.17 -10.19 1.00
CA LEU A 773 -6.09 -10.22 2.00
C LEU A 773 -5.19 -11.44 1.83
N ILE A 774 -5.79 -12.64 1.71
CA ILE A 774 -5.04 -13.90 1.63
C ILE A 774 -4.36 -14.05 0.26
N ARG A 775 -4.99 -13.62 -0.82
CA ARG A 775 -4.38 -13.61 -2.16
C ARG A 775 -3.13 -12.73 -2.21
N MET A 776 -3.14 -11.63 -1.44
CA MET A 776 -2.05 -10.67 -1.36
C MET A 776 -1.65 -10.14 -2.75
N GLU A 777 -2.64 -9.74 -3.55
CA GLU A 777 -2.43 -9.13 -4.88
C GLU A 777 -2.18 -7.61 -4.77
N GLY A 778 -1.73 -6.97 -5.85
CA GLY A 778 -1.48 -5.53 -5.88
C GLY A 778 -0.13 -5.09 -5.32
N SER A 779 -0.05 -3.83 -4.89
CA SER A 779 1.19 -3.17 -4.47
C SER A 779 1.65 -3.63 -3.08
N THR A 780 2.96 -3.85 -2.92
CA THR A 780 3.58 -4.11 -1.61
C THR A 780 3.91 -2.83 -0.83
N LEU A 781 4.07 -1.69 -1.52
CA LEU A 781 4.56 -0.43 -0.92
C LEU A 781 3.56 0.73 -0.96
N PHE A 782 2.57 0.67 -1.86
CA PHE A 782 1.63 1.77 -2.13
C PHE A 782 0.17 1.41 -1.82
N GLY A 783 0.00 0.47 -0.88
CA GLY A 783 -1.26 0.21 -0.21
C GLY A 783 -2.18 -0.84 -0.82
N GLY A 784 -1.63 -1.83 -1.54
CA GLY A 784 -2.34 -3.05 -1.88
C GLY A 784 -2.22 -4.14 -0.80
N PRO A 785 -3.07 -5.19 -0.82
CA PRO A 785 -3.01 -6.28 0.15
C PRO A 785 -1.73 -7.12 0.06
N ALA A 786 -0.96 -7.04 -1.04
CA ALA A 786 0.39 -7.58 -1.09
C ALA A 786 1.31 -7.07 0.03
N GLY A 787 1.08 -5.85 0.53
CA GLY A 787 1.78 -5.28 1.68
C GLY A 787 1.61 -6.09 2.97
N PHE A 788 0.51 -6.84 3.12
CA PHE A 788 0.31 -7.73 4.28
C PHE A 788 1.39 -8.82 4.36
N GLY A 789 1.92 -9.27 3.23
CA GLY A 789 2.95 -10.31 3.15
C GLY A 789 4.38 -9.83 3.38
N MET A 790 4.62 -8.52 3.55
CA MET A 790 5.95 -7.94 3.75
C MET A 790 6.47 -8.21 5.17
N ALA A 791 7.63 -8.87 5.31
CA ALA A 791 8.30 -9.11 6.60
C ALA A 791 9.76 -9.61 6.40
N SER A 792 10.69 -8.73 5.98
CA SER A 792 12.05 -9.15 5.59
C SER A 792 12.96 -9.68 6.71
N GLN A 793 12.61 -9.44 7.99
CA GLN A 793 13.38 -9.90 9.15
C GLN A 793 12.75 -11.10 9.89
N ASN A 794 11.67 -11.67 9.36
CA ASN A 794 11.12 -12.93 9.85
C ASN A 794 11.69 -14.08 9.01
N ASP A 795 12.22 -15.12 9.65
CA ASP A 795 12.76 -16.32 8.99
C ASP A 795 11.68 -17.09 8.21
N VAL A 796 10.42 -17.02 8.67
CA VAL A 796 9.25 -17.62 8.01
C VAL A 796 8.06 -16.66 8.10
N PRO A 797 8.02 -15.61 7.26
CA PRO A 797 7.03 -14.53 7.37
C PRO A 797 5.59 -15.04 7.22
N MET A 798 5.37 -16.03 6.36
CA MET A 798 4.03 -16.61 6.15
C MET A 798 3.52 -17.40 7.36
N ALA A 799 4.39 -17.87 8.27
CA ALA A 799 3.93 -18.49 9.52
C ALA A 799 3.28 -17.45 10.44
N GLN A 800 3.86 -16.26 10.56
CA GLN A 800 3.23 -15.16 11.30
C GLN A 800 1.90 -14.74 10.65
N LYS A 801 1.84 -14.66 9.32
CA LYS A 801 0.58 -14.33 8.62
C LYS A 801 -0.48 -15.43 8.77
N ALA A 802 -0.07 -16.69 8.81
CA ALA A 802 -0.98 -17.80 9.09
C ALA A 802 -1.60 -17.71 10.49
N MET A 803 -0.82 -17.33 11.51
CA MET A 803 -1.35 -17.08 12.87
C MET A 803 -2.38 -15.95 12.89
N ILE A 804 -2.06 -14.84 12.22
CA ILE A 804 -2.97 -13.68 12.13
C ILE A 804 -4.29 -14.12 11.49
N VAL A 805 -4.23 -14.81 10.35
CA VAL A 805 -5.43 -15.27 9.63
C VAL A 805 -6.22 -16.32 10.43
N SER A 806 -5.56 -17.28 11.09
CA SER A 806 -6.25 -18.31 11.88
C SER A 806 -6.94 -17.72 13.11
N SER A 807 -6.27 -16.81 13.82
CA SER A 807 -6.83 -16.14 15.00
C SER A 807 -7.95 -15.17 14.59
N ALA A 808 -7.71 -14.31 13.59
CA ALA A 808 -8.66 -13.29 13.17
C ALA A 808 -9.96 -13.90 12.63
N PHE A 809 -9.87 -14.92 11.77
CA PHE A 809 -10.99 -15.40 10.99
C PHE A 809 -11.54 -16.76 11.43
N LEU A 810 -10.83 -17.52 12.25
CA LEU A 810 -11.28 -18.84 12.73
C LEU A 810 -11.28 -18.98 14.26
N GLY A 811 -10.76 -17.98 15.00
CA GLY A 811 -10.63 -18.05 16.46
C GLY A 811 -9.70 -19.18 16.90
N VAL A 812 -8.67 -19.48 16.10
CA VAL A 812 -7.69 -20.54 16.36
C VAL A 812 -6.32 -19.91 16.60
N GLU A 813 -5.86 -20.00 17.85
CA GLU A 813 -4.56 -19.51 18.27
C GLU A 813 -3.45 -20.52 17.92
N MET A 814 -2.42 -20.06 17.21
CA MET A 814 -1.31 -20.88 16.72
C MET A 814 0.06 -20.29 17.09
N LYS A 815 0.14 -19.29 17.97
CA LYS A 815 1.41 -18.65 18.37
C LYS A 815 2.40 -19.63 18.97
N CYS A 816 1.95 -20.53 19.87
CA CYS A 816 2.80 -21.58 20.43
C CYS A 816 3.30 -22.57 19.36
N ALA A 817 2.46 -22.83 18.34
CA ALA A 817 2.78 -23.69 17.21
C ALA A 817 3.94 -23.15 16.34
N ARG A 818 4.46 -21.94 16.60
CA ARG A 818 5.62 -21.38 15.90
C ARG A 818 6.88 -22.21 16.07
N CYS A 819 7.11 -22.76 17.27
CA CYS A 819 8.38 -23.37 17.67
C CYS A 819 8.27 -24.81 18.19
N HIS A 820 7.08 -25.23 18.62
CA HIS A 820 6.78 -26.57 19.13
C HIS A 820 5.27 -26.82 18.98
N ASP A 821 4.78 -28.04 19.19
CA ASP A 821 3.33 -28.28 19.25
C ASP A 821 2.71 -27.53 20.42
N SER A 822 1.52 -26.94 20.24
CA SER A 822 0.93 -26.14 21.31
C SER A 822 0.63 -27.02 22.54
N PRO A 823 1.08 -26.64 23.74
CA PRO A 823 0.69 -27.31 24.97
C PRO A 823 -0.71 -26.88 25.45
N ALA A 824 -1.21 -25.74 24.95
CA ALA A 824 -2.44 -25.11 25.40
C ALA A 824 -3.59 -25.22 24.38
N ASN A 825 -3.30 -25.68 23.16
CA ASN A 825 -4.26 -25.79 22.05
C ASN A 825 -4.03 -27.10 21.29
N VAL A 826 -5.03 -27.59 20.57
CA VAL A 826 -4.90 -28.86 19.82
C VAL A 826 -3.99 -28.75 18.58
N THR A 827 -3.66 -27.53 18.18
CA THR A 827 -2.88 -27.24 16.96
C THR A 827 -1.42 -27.63 17.09
N LYS A 828 -0.89 -28.30 16.06
CA LYS A 828 0.52 -28.73 15.96
C LYS A 828 1.36 -27.74 15.17
N GLN A 829 2.68 -27.80 15.38
CA GLN A 829 3.64 -27.02 14.61
C GLN A 829 3.52 -27.32 13.11
N GLN A 830 3.39 -28.59 12.74
CA GLN A 830 3.19 -29.01 11.34
C GLN A 830 2.04 -28.26 10.66
N GLU A 831 0.90 -28.10 11.33
CA GLU A 831 -0.31 -27.51 10.78
C GLU A 831 -0.15 -26.01 10.51
N LEU A 832 0.49 -25.28 11.42
CA LEU A 832 0.84 -23.88 11.19
C LEU A 832 1.71 -23.72 9.92
N PHE A 833 2.70 -24.60 9.76
CA PHE A 833 3.61 -24.55 8.63
C PHE A 833 2.97 -25.02 7.31
N GLU A 834 1.96 -25.89 7.36
CA GLU A 834 1.14 -26.26 6.20
C GLU A 834 0.33 -25.05 5.70
N LEU A 835 -0.30 -24.30 6.60
CA LEU A 835 -0.97 -23.02 6.28
C LEU A 835 0.02 -21.99 5.74
N ALA A 836 1.19 -21.84 6.38
CA ALA A 836 2.25 -20.95 5.93
C ALA A 836 2.74 -21.32 4.52
N ALA A 837 2.85 -22.61 4.20
CA ALA A 837 3.25 -23.08 2.87
C ALA A 837 2.16 -22.79 1.83
N MET A 838 0.86 -22.93 2.18
CA MET A 838 -0.24 -22.47 1.33
C MET A 838 -0.17 -20.96 1.06
N MET A 839 0.05 -20.15 2.09
CA MET A 839 0.26 -18.71 1.93
C MET A 839 1.56 -18.38 1.19
N GLY A 840 2.59 -19.23 1.25
CA GLY A 840 3.85 -19.05 0.54
C GLY A 840 3.82 -19.46 -0.93
N ARG A 841 2.78 -20.21 -1.36
CA ARG A 841 2.69 -20.89 -2.67
C ARG A 841 3.85 -21.84 -2.97
N LYS A 842 4.52 -22.34 -1.93
CA LYS A 842 5.69 -23.23 -2.07
C LYS A 842 5.93 -24.02 -0.78
N PRO A 843 6.57 -25.19 -0.87
CA PRO A 843 7.04 -25.89 0.32
C PRO A 843 7.99 -25.02 1.16
N ILE A 844 7.92 -25.18 2.48
CA ILE A 844 8.77 -24.51 3.45
C ILE A 844 9.77 -25.52 4.00
N LYS A 845 11.05 -25.18 3.97
CA LYS A 845 12.07 -25.89 4.75
C LYS A 845 12.13 -25.26 6.14
N LEU A 846 11.78 -26.01 7.18
CA LEU A 846 11.74 -25.53 8.55
C LEU A 846 13.15 -25.10 9.02
N PRO A 847 13.41 -23.82 9.34
CA PRO A 847 14.72 -23.39 9.82
C PRO A 847 14.91 -23.77 11.29
N GLU A 848 16.16 -23.89 11.74
CA GLU A 848 16.48 -24.24 13.14
C GLU A 848 15.95 -23.21 14.15
N THR A 849 15.93 -21.93 13.77
CA THR A 849 15.35 -20.82 14.55
C THR A 849 13.86 -20.97 14.83
N SER A 850 13.18 -21.85 14.09
CA SER A 850 11.77 -22.17 14.24
C SER A 850 11.53 -23.39 15.13
N SER A 851 12.49 -23.79 15.97
CA SER A 851 12.31 -24.91 16.90
C SER A 851 13.04 -24.66 18.21
N VAL A 852 12.43 -25.06 19.32
CA VAL A 852 13.10 -25.00 20.63
C VAL A 852 14.18 -26.09 20.73
N PRO A 853 15.38 -25.79 21.23
CA PRO A 853 16.43 -26.79 21.42
C PRO A 853 16.14 -27.66 22.67
N LEU A 854 15.55 -28.84 22.45
CA LEU A 854 15.16 -29.77 23.53
C LEU A 854 16.34 -30.25 24.39
N ASP A 855 17.55 -30.32 23.83
CA ASP A 855 18.75 -30.76 24.55
C ASP A 855 19.09 -29.90 25.78
N ARG A 856 18.74 -28.60 25.76
CA ARG A 856 18.93 -27.70 26.89
C ARG A 856 17.87 -27.86 27.97
N ILE A 857 16.68 -28.35 27.62
CA ILE A 857 15.57 -28.57 28.55
C ILE A 857 15.78 -29.89 29.31
N HIS A 858 16.28 -30.93 28.63
CA HIS A 858 16.59 -32.23 29.23
C HIS A 858 17.71 -32.19 30.29
N GLN A 859 18.60 -31.21 30.25
CA GLN A 859 19.66 -31.02 31.27
C GLN A 859 19.11 -30.73 32.67
N SER A 860 17.85 -30.31 32.79
CA SER A 860 17.21 -29.97 34.07
C SER A 860 16.60 -31.16 34.83
N GLY A 861 16.61 -32.36 34.25
CA GLY A 861 16.00 -33.57 34.84
C GLY A 861 14.46 -33.55 34.92
N ARG A 862 13.79 -32.50 34.42
CA ARG A 862 12.32 -32.42 34.32
C ARG A 862 11.83 -32.83 32.94
N GLU A 863 10.72 -33.58 32.88
CA GLU A 863 10.03 -33.85 31.61
C GLU A 863 9.58 -32.53 30.96
N PRO A 864 9.83 -32.32 29.65
CA PRO A 864 9.37 -31.13 28.95
C PRO A 864 7.83 -31.04 28.91
N LEU A 865 7.29 -29.86 29.24
CA LEU A 865 5.86 -29.55 29.10
C LEU A 865 5.42 -29.35 27.64
N ILE A 866 6.36 -29.41 26.70
CA ILE A 866 6.16 -29.12 25.28
C ILE A 866 6.70 -30.26 24.43
N LYS A 867 6.08 -30.52 23.28
CA LYS A 867 6.51 -31.55 22.32
C LYS A 867 6.93 -30.89 21.02
N VAL A 868 8.02 -31.37 20.41
CA VAL A 868 8.43 -30.96 19.06
C VAL A 868 8.32 -32.18 18.15
N THR A 869 7.23 -32.29 17.39
CA THR A 869 7.03 -33.41 16.46
C THR A 869 7.60 -33.15 15.07
N LEU A 870 7.74 -31.88 14.67
CA LEU A 870 8.35 -31.48 13.40
C LEU A 870 9.84 -31.18 13.58
N LYS A 871 10.70 -31.99 12.95
CA LYS A 871 12.16 -31.84 13.08
C LYS A 871 12.67 -30.65 12.24
N PRO A 872 13.62 -29.84 12.75
CA PRO A 872 14.33 -28.84 11.94
C PRO A 872 14.89 -29.43 10.63
N GLY A 873 14.84 -28.65 9.55
CA GLY A 873 15.24 -29.07 8.22
C GLY A 873 14.18 -29.86 7.43
N SER A 874 13.07 -30.27 8.06
CA SER A 874 11.94 -30.92 7.38
C SER A 874 11.31 -30.01 6.33
N THR A 875 10.84 -30.61 5.24
CA THR A 875 10.09 -29.92 4.18
C THR A 875 8.60 -30.09 4.42
N VAL A 876 7.90 -28.98 4.67
CA VAL A 876 6.44 -28.93 4.83
C VAL A 876 5.82 -28.45 3.52
N VAL A 877 4.87 -29.21 2.99
CA VAL A 877 4.17 -28.90 1.73
C VAL A 877 2.88 -28.11 1.99
N PRO A 878 2.40 -27.31 1.03
CA PRO A 878 1.10 -26.63 1.14
C PRO A 878 -0.05 -27.63 1.34
N LYS A 879 -0.77 -27.52 2.46
CA LYS A 879 -1.93 -28.37 2.78
C LYS A 879 -2.88 -27.64 3.72
N TRP A 880 -4.17 -27.98 3.67
CA TRP A 880 -5.17 -27.48 4.61
C TRP A 880 -5.28 -28.43 5.82
N PRO A 881 -4.85 -28.00 7.03
CA PRO A 881 -4.90 -28.87 8.20
C PRO A 881 -6.24 -28.84 8.94
N LEU A 882 -7.07 -27.81 8.72
CA LEU A 882 -8.28 -27.56 9.51
C LEU A 882 -9.54 -28.18 8.90
N GLY A 883 -9.45 -29.47 8.56
CA GLY A 883 -10.52 -30.23 7.90
C GLY A 883 -11.84 -30.27 8.69
N GLN A 884 -11.80 -30.04 10.01
CA GLN A 884 -12.98 -29.96 10.87
C GLN A 884 -13.88 -28.76 10.57
N PHE A 885 -13.36 -27.70 9.94
CA PHE A 885 -14.17 -26.51 9.59
C PHE A 885 -14.68 -26.56 8.15
N SER A 886 -13.90 -27.12 7.23
CA SER A 886 -14.30 -27.33 5.84
C SER A 886 -13.47 -28.42 5.21
N SER A 887 -14.09 -29.25 4.36
CA SER A 887 -13.37 -30.25 3.58
C SER A 887 -12.57 -29.59 2.44
N GLU A 888 -11.41 -30.18 2.10
CA GLU A 888 -10.53 -29.64 1.06
C GLU A 888 -11.20 -29.56 -0.33
N GLY A 889 -12.13 -30.48 -0.62
CA GLY A 889 -12.83 -30.53 -1.90
C GLY A 889 -13.68 -29.30 -2.20
N VAL A 890 -14.08 -28.54 -1.17
CA VAL A 890 -14.85 -27.29 -1.32
C VAL A 890 -14.06 -26.25 -2.13
N ALA A 891 -12.73 -26.21 -1.99
CA ALA A 891 -11.88 -25.26 -2.71
C ALA A 891 -11.99 -25.42 -4.23
N ALA A 892 -12.18 -26.64 -4.74
CA ALA A 892 -12.28 -26.89 -6.18
C ALA A 892 -13.51 -26.22 -6.82
N ALA A 893 -14.58 -26.01 -6.04
CA ALA A 893 -15.80 -25.36 -6.51
C ALA A 893 -15.80 -23.85 -6.26
N LEU A 894 -15.09 -23.38 -5.22
CA LEU A 894 -15.19 -22.00 -4.74
C LEU A 894 -13.99 -21.11 -5.06
N ALA A 895 -12.80 -21.66 -5.33
CA ALA A 895 -11.63 -20.87 -5.70
C ALA A 895 -11.70 -20.42 -7.17
N LEU A 896 -11.23 -19.21 -7.48
CA LEU A 896 -11.12 -18.75 -8.87
C LEU A 896 -9.98 -19.46 -9.61
N LYS A 897 -8.89 -19.73 -8.89
CA LYS A 897 -7.67 -20.42 -9.34
C LYS A 897 -7.44 -21.60 -8.40
N ALA A 898 -8.13 -22.71 -8.66
CA ALA A 898 -8.08 -23.90 -7.79
C ALA A 898 -6.70 -24.57 -7.74
N ASP A 899 -5.77 -24.21 -8.63
CA ASP A 899 -4.36 -24.62 -8.63
C ASP A 899 -3.46 -23.71 -7.75
N ASP A 900 -3.91 -22.51 -7.40
CA ASP A 900 -3.20 -21.58 -6.52
C ASP A 900 -3.52 -21.86 -5.04
N SER A 901 -2.50 -22.25 -4.25
CA SER A 901 -2.71 -22.57 -2.83
C SER A 901 -3.20 -21.40 -1.98
N ARG A 902 -2.89 -20.13 -2.32
CA ARG A 902 -3.48 -18.98 -1.61
C ARG A 902 -4.96 -18.85 -1.88
N ASP A 903 -5.36 -19.06 -3.13
CA ASP A 903 -6.77 -18.94 -3.51
C ASP A 903 -7.61 -20.09 -2.96
N ARG A 904 -7.05 -21.31 -2.94
CA ARG A 904 -7.64 -22.44 -2.21
C ARG A 904 -7.82 -22.14 -0.73
N LEU A 905 -6.80 -21.60 -0.07
CA LEU A 905 -6.86 -21.24 1.35
C LEU A 905 -7.96 -20.19 1.62
N ALA A 906 -8.01 -19.14 0.80
CA ALA A 906 -9.06 -18.12 0.87
C ALA A 906 -10.46 -18.73 0.72
N ALA A 907 -10.64 -19.61 -0.27
CA ALA A 907 -11.92 -20.29 -0.52
C ALA A 907 -12.35 -21.20 0.64
N LEU A 908 -11.40 -21.90 1.29
CA LEU A 908 -11.67 -22.80 2.43
C LEU A 908 -12.03 -22.04 3.71
N ILE A 909 -11.37 -20.90 3.96
CA ILE A 909 -11.70 -20.04 5.11
C ILE A 909 -13.07 -19.41 4.92
N THR A 910 -13.35 -18.89 3.73
CA THR A 910 -14.56 -18.10 3.46
C THR A 910 -15.72 -18.91 2.90
N ALA A 911 -15.62 -20.24 2.90
CA ALA A 911 -16.69 -21.12 2.43
C ALA A 911 -17.95 -20.98 3.31
N PRO A 912 -19.17 -21.02 2.74
CA PRO A 912 -20.39 -21.04 3.55
C PRO A 912 -20.46 -22.29 4.45
N GLN A 913 -19.88 -23.42 4.04
CA GLN A 913 -19.74 -24.63 4.85
C GLN A 913 -18.87 -24.42 6.08
N ASN A 914 -17.94 -23.46 6.04
CA ASN A 914 -17.12 -23.07 7.17
C ASN A 914 -17.90 -22.10 8.06
N ALA A 915 -18.87 -22.62 8.81
CA ALA A 915 -19.69 -21.82 9.73
C ALA A 915 -18.84 -21.13 10.80
N ARG A 916 -17.66 -21.67 11.14
CA ARG A 916 -16.71 -21.07 12.09
C ARG A 916 -16.29 -19.68 11.66
N PHE A 917 -16.03 -19.46 10.37
CA PHE A 917 -15.70 -18.13 9.85
C PHE A 917 -16.82 -17.12 10.11
N ALA A 918 -18.05 -17.46 9.74
CA ALA A 918 -19.20 -16.57 9.93
C ALA A 918 -19.43 -16.26 11.42
N GLN A 919 -19.38 -17.27 12.28
CA GLN A 919 -19.55 -17.12 13.72
C GLN A 919 -18.45 -16.27 14.37
N VAL A 920 -17.19 -16.46 13.98
CA VAL A 920 -16.07 -15.66 14.50
C VAL A 920 -16.21 -14.19 14.09
N MET A 921 -16.60 -13.92 12.85
CA MET A 921 -16.81 -12.55 12.38
C MET A 921 -17.94 -11.85 13.14
N VAL A 922 -19.12 -12.48 13.26
CA VAL A 922 -20.24 -11.85 13.99
C VAL A 922 -19.95 -11.68 15.48
N ASN A 923 -19.23 -12.62 16.10
CA ASN A 923 -18.81 -12.51 17.50
C ASN A 923 -17.88 -11.31 17.73
N ARG A 924 -16.98 -11.04 16.77
CA ARG A 924 -16.10 -9.89 16.79
C ARG A 924 -16.85 -8.58 16.62
N PHE A 925 -17.80 -8.52 15.68
CA PHE A 925 -18.66 -7.33 15.52
C PHE A 925 -19.52 -7.08 16.76
N TRP A 926 -20.08 -8.15 17.34
CA TRP A 926 -20.81 -8.12 18.59
C TRP A 926 -19.95 -7.57 19.73
N GLN A 927 -18.72 -8.07 19.91
CA GLN A 927 -17.81 -7.57 20.94
C GLN A 927 -17.55 -6.05 20.82
N GLN A 928 -17.33 -5.55 19.60
CA GLN A 928 -17.03 -4.13 19.39
C GLN A 928 -18.19 -3.20 19.78
N LEU A 929 -19.44 -3.66 19.62
CA LEU A 929 -20.64 -2.89 19.96
C LEU A 929 -21.10 -3.11 21.41
N MET A 930 -21.12 -4.38 21.85
CA MET A 930 -21.67 -4.80 23.14
C MET A 930 -20.62 -4.83 24.27
N GLY A 931 -19.33 -4.64 23.97
CA GLY A 931 -18.24 -4.63 24.95
C GLY A 931 -17.71 -6.01 25.38
N ARG A 932 -18.40 -7.09 25.00
CA ARG A 932 -17.98 -8.49 25.20
C ARG A 932 -18.53 -9.34 24.06
N GLY A 933 -17.73 -10.25 23.52
CA GLY A 933 -18.18 -11.25 22.55
C GLY A 933 -19.22 -12.20 23.15
N VAL A 934 -19.98 -12.89 22.33
CA VAL A 934 -20.78 -14.05 22.75
C VAL A 934 -19.85 -15.18 23.23
N VAL A 935 -18.72 -15.38 22.53
CA VAL A 935 -17.58 -16.22 22.92
C VAL A 935 -16.43 -15.31 23.36
N GLU A 936 -15.82 -15.60 24.51
CA GLU A 936 -14.62 -14.91 25.02
C GLU A 936 -13.59 -15.96 25.51
N PRO A 937 -12.27 -15.77 25.24
CA PRO A 937 -11.69 -14.70 24.43
C PRO A 937 -12.01 -14.83 22.92
N VAL A 938 -12.04 -13.71 22.19
CA VAL A 938 -12.46 -13.69 20.77
C VAL A 938 -11.43 -14.29 19.80
N GLU A 939 -10.16 -14.33 20.22
CA GLU A 939 -9.00 -14.82 19.47
C GLU A 939 -8.72 -16.32 19.67
N ASP A 940 -9.16 -16.90 20.78
CA ASP A 940 -8.89 -18.29 21.16
C ASP A 940 -10.16 -18.99 21.66
N TRP A 941 -10.91 -19.55 20.71
CA TRP A 941 -12.19 -20.20 20.98
C TRP A 941 -12.05 -21.61 21.56
N GLU A 942 -10.84 -22.17 21.65
CA GLU A 942 -10.64 -23.46 22.33
C GLU A 942 -10.80 -23.31 23.85
N LYS A 943 -10.56 -22.10 24.37
CA LYS A 943 -10.75 -21.75 25.79
C LYS A 943 -12.10 -21.12 26.10
N GLY A 944 -12.79 -20.61 25.08
CA GLY A 944 -14.05 -19.90 25.22
C GLY A 944 -15.28 -20.76 24.89
N ARG A 945 -16.43 -20.40 25.46
CA ARG A 945 -17.75 -20.98 25.13
C ARG A 945 -18.74 -19.88 24.77
N PRO A 946 -19.69 -20.19 23.87
CA PRO A 946 -20.75 -19.23 23.55
C PRO A 946 -21.72 -19.11 24.73
N SER A 947 -21.86 -17.89 25.26
CA SER A 947 -22.90 -17.55 26.24
C SER A 947 -24.32 -17.76 25.70
N HIS A 948 -24.49 -17.54 24.38
CA HIS A 948 -25.73 -17.68 23.63
C HIS A 948 -25.48 -18.50 22.34
N PRO A 949 -25.41 -19.84 22.42
CA PRO A 949 -25.05 -20.68 21.27
C PRO A 949 -26.01 -20.54 20.09
N GLN A 950 -27.32 -20.52 20.35
CA GLN A 950 -28.33 -20.39 19.31
C GLN A 950 -28.32 -19.01 18.64
N LEU A 951 -28.11 -17.93 19.42
CA LEU A 951 -27.96 -16.58 18.89
C LEU A 951 -26.74 -16.48 17.98
N LEU A 952 -25.60 -17.04 18.40
CA LEU A 952 -24.37 -17.02 17.61
C LEU A 952 -24.53 -17.78 16.29
N GLU A 953 -25.17 -18.94 16.32
CA GLU A 953 -25.46 -19.72 15.13
C GLU A 953 -26.41 -18.97 14.19
N TRP A 954 -27.47 -18.37 14.73
CA TRP A 954 -28.42 -17.56 13.98
C TRP A 954 -27.75 -16.35 13.33
N LEU A 955 -26.99 -15.54 14.08
CA LEU A 955 -26.24 -14.40 13.54
C LEU A 955 -25.22 -14.83 12.47
N GLY A 956 -24.55 -15.98 12.65
CA GLY A 956 -23.66 -16.54 11.65
C GLY A 956 -24.39 -16.87 10.34
N ARG A 957 -25.62 -17.40 10.42
CA ARG A 957 -26.47 -17.65 9.25
C ARG A 957 -26.95 -16.35 8.60
N GLU A 958 -27.38 -15.35 9.39
CA GLU A 958 -27.75 -14.02 8.87
C GLU A 958 -26.58 -13.36 8.15
N PHE A 959 -25.36 -13.57 8.64
CA PHE A 959 -24.17 -13.02 8.00
C PHE A 959 -23.94 -13.64 6.63
N VAL A 960 -24.05 -14.97 6.51
CA VAL A 960 -23.98 -15.65 5.20
C VAL A 960 -25.14 -15.21 4.30
N ARG A 961 -26.37 -15.11 4.82
CA ARG A 961 -27.58 -14.71 4.08
C ARG A 961 -27.52 -13.28 3.54
N SER A 962 -26.91 -12.36 4.29
CA SER A 962 -26.65 -10.98 3.83
C SER A 962 -25.53 -10.89 2.78
N GLY A 963 -24.93 -12.02 2.38
CA GLY A 963 -23.77 -12.05 1.50
C GLY A 963 -22.50 -11.58 2.20
N TYR A 964 -22.35 -11.87 3.50
CA TYR A 964 -21.24 -11.47 4.37
C TYR A 964 -21.11 -9.95 4.56
N ASN A 965 -22.23 -9.24 4.63
CA ASN A 965 -22.26 -7.79 4.85
C ASN A 965 -22.12 -7.46 6.35
N ILE A 966 -21.11 -6.66 6.71
CA ILE A 966 -20.85 -6.29 8.11
C ILE A 966 -21.96 -5.39 8.65
N LYS A 967 -22.35 -4.37 7.88
CA LYS A 967 -23.33 -3.35 8.28
C LYS A 967 -24.72 -3.96 8.49
N ALA A 968 -25.08 -5.01 7.74
CA ALA A 968 -26.32 -5.75 7.96
C ALA A 968 -26.38 -6.36 9.37
N ILE A 969 -25.28 -6.96 9.85
CA ILE A 969 -25.20 -7.52 11.20
C ILE A 969 -25.17 -6.42 12.25
N GLN A 970 -24.43 -5.35 12.02
CA GLN A 970 -24.43 -4.19 12.92
C GLN A 970 -25.83 -3.58 13.03
N ARG A 971 -26.57 -3.46 11.93
CA ARG A 971 -27.96 -2.99 11.93
C ARG A 971 -28.84 -3.84 12.83
N LEU A 972 -28.72 -5.17 12.80
CA LEU A 972 -29.48 -6.06 13.70
C LEU A 972 -29.12 -5.77 15.17
N ILE A 973 -27.83 -5.66 15.50
CA ILE A 973 -27.36 -5.42 16.87
C ILE A 973 -27.82 -4.05 17.38
N LEU A 974 -27.60 -2.98 16.61
CA LEU A 974 -27.91 -1.60 16.98
C LEU A 974 -29.43 -1.37 17.20
N ASN A 975 -30.27 -2.11 16.48
CA ASN A 975 -31.73 -2.05 16.65
C ASN A 975 -32.25 -2.89 17.82
N SER A 976 -31.44 -3.79 18.40
CA SER A 976 -31.90 -4.59 19.55
C SER A 976 -32.14 -3.73 20.80
N HIS A 977 -33.15 -4.08 21.60
CA HIS A 977 -33.29 -3.49 22.92
C HIS A 977 -32.08 -3.79 23.81
N ALA A 978 -31.44 -4.95 23.65
CA ALA A 978 -30.18 -5.26 24.34
C ALA A 978 -29.11 -4.15 24.16
N TYR A 979 -28.92 -3.65 22.94
CA TYR A 979 -27.99 -2.55 22.66
C TYR A 979 -28.49 -1.19 23.17
N GLN A 980 -29.80 -0.91 23.07
CA GLN A 980 -30.36 0.43 23.37
C GLN A 980 -30.71 0.68 24.85
N ARG A 981 -30.39 -0.26 25.75
CA ARG A 981 -30.63 -0.14 27.20
C ARG A 981 -29.70 0.85 27.89
N GLN A 982 -30.15 1.40 29.02
CA GLN A 982 -29.31 2.23 29.88
C GLN A 982 -28.14 1.41 30.44
N VAL A 983 -26.97 2.04 30.50
CA VAL A 983 -25.80 1.45 31.16
C VAL A 983 -26.09 1.24 32.64
N ASP A 984 -25.65 0.09 33.17
CA ASP A 984 -25.57 -0.15 34.60
C ASP A 984 -24.18 0.26 35.11
N GLU A 985 -24.11 1.44 35.74
CA GLU A 985 -22.86 2.03 36.23
C GLU A 985 -22.19 1.20 37.35
N THR A 986 -22.89 0.23 37.94
CA THR A 986 -22.33 -0.66 38.96
C THR A 986 -21.44 -1.76 38.36
N LEU A 987 -21.57 -2.02 37.05
CA LEU A 987 -20.77 -3.01 36.34
C LEU A 987 -19.39 -2.47 35.97
N SER A 988 -18.35 -3.25 36.25
CA SER A 988 -16.98 -2.94 35.82
C SER A 988 -16.63 -3.48 34.43
N ALA A 989 -17.41 -4.47 33.95
CA ALA A 989 -17.27 -5.07 32.64
C ALA A 989 -18.61 -5.66 32.18
N GLN A 990 -18.75 -5.86 30.88
CA GLN A 990 -19.97 -6.43 30.31
C GLN A 990 -20.16 -7.90 30.74
N GLU A 991 -21.35 -8.23 31.24
CA GLU A 991 -21.73 -9.59 31.65
C GLU A 991 -22.19 -10.46 30.47
N PRO A 992 -22.01 -11.80 30.55
CA PRO A 992 -22.30 -12.73 29.46
C PRO A 992 -23.78 -12.84 29.07
N LEU A 993 -24.73 -12.40 29.92
CA LEU A 993 -26.17 -12.41 29.61
C LEU A 993 -26.67 -11.15 28.89
N PHE A 994 -25.88 -10.07 28.81
CA PHE A 994 -26.27 -8.81 28.17
C PHE A 994 -27.62 -8.23 28.68
N VAL A 995 -27.91 -8.39 29.99
CA VAL A 995 -29.13 -7.85 30.63
C VAL A 995 -29.14 -6.32 30.65
N SER A 996 -27.96 -5.72 30.79
CA SER A 996 -27.67 -4.29 30.73
C SER A 996 -26.27 -4.09 30.12
N PRO A 997 -26.05 -3.00 29.38
CA PRO A 997 -24.71 -2.57 29.00
C PRO A 997 -23.88 -2.16 30.22
N ALA A 998 -22.58 -2.46 30.20
CA ALA A 998 -21.62 -1.90 31.15
C ALA A 998 -20.95 -0.62 30.59
N PRO A 999 -20.45 0.29 31.44
CA PRO A 999 -19.67 1.44 30.99
C PRO A 999 -18.47 0.98 30.15
N ARG A 1000 -18.37 1.48 28.91
CA ARG A 1000 -17.27 1.12 28.01
C ARG A 1000 -16.37 2.32 27.77
N ARG A 1001 -15.07 2.14 27.97
CA ARG A 1001 -14.09 3.17 27.64
C ARG A 1001 -13.96 3.35 26.12
N LEU A 1002 -13.81 4.59 25.70
CA LEU A 1002 -13.54 4.94 24.31
C LEU A 1002 -12.14 4.49 23.91
N ALA A 1003 -11.99 4.08 22.65
CA ALA A 1003 -10.68 3.85 22.08
C ALA A 1003 -9.91 5.18 21.95
N ALA A 1004 -8.58 5.12 22.00
CA ALA A 1004 -7.70 6.27 21.86
C ALA A 1004 -8.06 7.18 20.67
N GLU A 1005 -8.32 6.59 19.50
CA GLU A 1005 -8.70 7.32 18.29
C GLU A 1005 -10.05 8.02 18.45
N GLN A 1006 -11.03 7.40 19.10
CA GLN A 1006 -12.33 8.04 19.38
C GLN A 1006 -12.17 9.25 20.28
N ILE A 1007 -11.32 9.15 21.32
CA ILE A 1007 -11.08 10.26 22.25
C ILE A 1007 -10.48 11.45 21.50
N VAL A 1008 -9.40 11.22 20.76
CA VAL A 1008 -8.70 12.28 20.00
C VAL A 1008 -9.60 12.86 18.91
N ASP A 1009 -10.16 12.02 18.04
CA ASP A 1009 -10.96 12.51 16.92
C ASP A 1009 -12.24 13.22 17.41
N SER A 1010 -12.87 12.75 18.51
CA SER A 1010 -14.01 13.43 19.12
C SER A 1010 -13.64 14.77 19.73
N LEU A 1011 -12.47 14.89 20.37
CA LEU A 1011 -12.00 16.17 20.93
C LEU A 1011 -11.84 17.23 19.84
N PHE A 1012 -11.16 16.90 18.75
CA PHE A 1012 -11.02 17.83 17.61
C PHE A 1012 -12.38 18.13 16.95
N ALA A 1013 -13.24 17.12 16.76
CA ALA A 1013 -14.56 17.31 16.16
C ALA A 1013 -15.49 18.19 17.03
N ALA A 1014 -15.55 17.94 18.34
CA ALA A 1014 -16.46 18.64 19.26
C ALA A 1014 -16.08 20.10 19.48
N THR A 1015 -14.77 20.39 19.53
CA THR A 1015 -14.23 21.76 19.64
C THR A 1015 -14.24 22.50 18.30
N GLY A 1016 -14.30 21.76 17.19
CA GLY A 1016 -14.12 22.29 15.83
C GLY A 1016 -12.69 22.77 15.57
N LYS A 1017 -11.71 22.29 16.35
CA LYS A 1017 -10.30 22.56 16.10
C LYS A 1017 -9.83 21.72 14.90
N PRO A 1018 -9.14 22.29 13.91
CA PRO A 1018 -8.57 21.50 12.81
C PRO A 1018 -7.54 20.48 13.32
N PHE A 1019 -7.63 19.24 12.82
CA PHE A 1019 -6.60 18.22 13.01
C PHE A 1019 -5.44 18.52 12.04
N ASP A 1020 -4.63 19.52 12.38
CA ASP A 1020 -3.51 19.99 11.57
C ASP A 1020 -2.19 19.51 12.17
N VAL A 1021 -1.52 18.55 11.54
CA VAL A 1021 -0.24 17.97 11.96
C VAL A 1021 0.68 17.78 10.76
N GLU A 1022 1.96 17.49 10.99
CA GLU A 1022 2.91 17.30 9.88
C GLU A 1022 2.54 16.12 8.97
N GLU A 1023 3.11 16.07 7.76
CA GLU A 1023 3.05 14.87 6.92
C GLU A 1023 3.77 13.71 7.62
N MET A 1024 3.19 12.51 7.55
CA MET A 1024 3.79 11.28 8.09
C MET A 1024 4.89 10.77 7.14
N SER A 1025 5.99 11.54 7.09
CA SER A 1025 7.13 11.33 6.19
C SER A 1025 8.38 12.03 6.74
N LEU A 1026 9.52 11.35 6.65
CA LEU A 1026 10.83 11.94 6.93
C LEU A 1026 11.59 12.33 5.65
N ASP A 1027 11.00 12.08 4.48
CA ASP A 1027 11.58 12.37 3.17
C ASP A 1027 10.60 13.21 2.34
N ILE A 1028 10.12 14.31 2.91
CA ILE A 1028 9.07 15.18 2.31
C ILE A 1028 9.51 15.82 1.00
N ASP A 1029 10.82 15.87 0.70
CA ASP A 1029 11.38 16.31 -0.59
C ASP A 1029 11.59 15.17 -1.61
N GLY A 1030 11.29 13.93 -1.24
CA GLY A 1030 11.33 12.76 -2.12
C GLY A 1030 12.73 12.36 -2.58
N ASP A 1031 13.76 12.68 -1.79
CA ASP A 1031 15.16 12.48 -2.15
C ASP A 1031 15.62 11.02 -2.05
N ARG A 1032 14.79 10.13 -1.48
CA ARG A 1032 15.11 8.72 -1.23
C ARG A 1032 14.28 7.76 -2.06
N THR A 1033 14.79 6.53 -2.16
CA THR A 1033 14.14 5.43 -2.86
C THR A 1033 13.03 4.79 -2.00
N ALA A 1034 12.00 4.28 -2.65
CA ALA A 1034 10.79 3.73 -2.03
C ALA A 1034 11.05 2.49 -1.16
N ASN A 1035 12.17 1.79 -1.37
CA ASN A 1035 12.60 0.67 -0.52
C ASN A 1035 13.23 1.12 0.81
N ILE A 1036 13.55 2.41 0.97
CA ILE A 1036 14.21 2.95 2.16
C ILE A 1036 13.31 3.93 2.93
N SER A 1037 12.48 4.71 2.24
CA SER A 1037 11.54 5.62 2.90
C SER A 1037 10.22 5.70 2.15
N LEU A 1038 9.13 5.66 2.91
CA LEU A 1038 7.76 5.84 2.44
C LEU A 1038 7.15 7.08 3.09
N THR A 1039 6.14 7.64 2.43
CA THR A 1039 5.19 8.54 3.05
C THR A 1039 3.91 7.77 3.37
N LEU A 1040 3.31 8.07 4.52
CA LEU A 1040 1.94 7.65 4.84
C LEU A 1040 0.94 8.82 4.64
N GLY A 1041 1.36 9.89 3.97
CA GLY A 1041 0.54 11.06 3.66
C GLY A 1041 0.31 12.00 4.85
N SER A 1042 -0.54 13.00 4.65
CA SER A 1042 -0.91 13.99 5.67
C SER A 1042 -2.07 13.46 6.54
N PRO A 1043 -1.84 13.16 7.83
CA PRO A 1043 -2.89 12.65 8.71
C PRO A 1043 -4.03 13.66 8.89
N ARG A 1044 -5.28 13.18 8.78
CA ARG A 1044 -6.50 13.96 9.09
C ARG A 1044 -7.39 13.30 10.15
N ARG A 1045 -6.95 12.16 10.67
CA ARG A 1045 -7.61 11.30 11.66
C ARG A 1045 -6.53 10.59 12.46
N ALA A 1046 -6.81 10.29 13.72
CA ALA A 1046 -5.88 9.60 14.62
C ALA A 1046 -5.37 8.26 14.05
N TRP A 1047 -6.21 7.47 13.39
CA TRP A 1047 -5.82 6.16 12.84
C TRP A 1047 -4.73 6.24 11.74
N MET A 1048 -4.59 7.40 11.09
CA MET A 1048 -3.58 7.63 10.06
C MET A 1048 -2.18 7.79 10.64
N LEU A 1049 -2.05 8.01 11.95
CA LEU A 1049 -0.76 8.12 12.61
C LEU A 1049 0.00 6.78 12.65
N ALA A 1050 1.29 6.89 12.96
CA ALA A 1050 2.24 5.79 13.09
C ALA A 1050 3.27 6.16 14.16
N SER A 1051 4.01 5.17 14.66
CA SER A 1051 5.09 5.40 15.61
C SER A 1051 6.15 6.35 15.03
N THR A 1052 6.52 7.35 15.83
CA THR A 1052 7.62 8.30 15.61
C THR A 1052 8.95 7.81 16.21
N SER A 1053 9.00 6.58 16.75
CA SER A 1053 10.13 6.12 17.58
C SER A 1053 11.49 6.14 16.88
N ASN A 1054 11.55 6.10 15.55
CA ASN A 1054 12.81 6.20 14.79
C ASN A 1054 13.41 7.61 14.76
N GLU A 1055 12.67 8.62 15.19
CA GLU A 1055 13.12 10.03 15.22
C GLU A 1055 13.91 10.34 16.50
N ARG A 1056 13.75 9.50 17.54
CA ARG A 1056 14.43 9.65 18.83
C ARG A 1056 15.96 9.71 18.71
N ASP A 1057 16.51 9.03 17.70
CA ASP A 1057 17.96 8.98 17.45
C ASP A 1057 18.47 10.19 16.64
N ARG A 1058 17.56 11.09 16.17
CA ARG A 1058 17.86 12.26 15.32
C ARG A 1058 16.90 13.43 15.63
N PRO A 1059 17.23 14.31 16.59
CA PRO A 1059 16.35 15.41 17.00
C PRO A 1059 15.86 16.31 15.85
N SER A 1060 16.68 16.55 14.82
CA SER A 1060 16.29 17.31 13.61
C SER A 1060 15.11 16.71 12.84
N LEU A 1061 14.93 15.38 12.91
CA LEU A 1061 13.87 14.64 12.23
C LEU A 1061 12.59 14.48 13.05
N MET A 1062 12.51 15.04 14.26
CA MET A 1062 11.29 14.98 15.06
C MET A 1062 10.08 15.53 14.29
N LEU A 1063 8.89 15.00 14.55
CA LEU A 1063 7.58 15.48 14.08
C LEU A 1063 6.76 15.96 15.29
N PRO A 1064 6.99 17.19 15.81
CA PRO A 1064 6.49 17.60 17.12
C PRO A 1064 4.96 17.62 17.26
N ARG A 1065 4.21 17.98 16.20
CA ARG A 1065 2.74 18.00 16.30
C ARG A 1065 2.16 16.59 16.24
N ILE A 1066 2.68 15.73 15.36
CA ILE A 1066 2.38 14.28 15.36
C ILE A 1066 2.68 13.67 16.72
N GLN A 1067 3.88 13.93 17.29
CA GLN A 1067 4.28 13.40 18.60
C GLN A 1067 3.29 13.80 19.69
N ALA A 1068 2.88 15.07 19.73
CA ALA A 1068 1.92 15.55 20.73
C ALA A 1068 0.59 14.78 20.70
N VAL A 1069 0.10 14.41 19.50
CA VAL A 1069 -1.12 13.60 19.36
C VAL A 1069 -0.85 12.12 19.67
N ALA A 1070 0.28 11.58 19.21
CA ALA A 1070 0.68 10.20 19.49
C ALA A 1070 0.83 9.93 21.00
N ASP A 1071 1.37 10.88 21.76
CA ASP A 1071 1.50 10.79 23.23
C ASP A 1071 0.13 10.59 23.91
N VAL A 1072 -0.89 11.32 23.46
CA VAL A 1072 -2.27 11.15 23.93
C VAL A 1072 -2.76 9.75 23.57
N LEU A 1073 -2.59 9.35 22.31
CA LEU A 1073 -3.04 8.04 21.85
C LEU A 1073 -2.44 6.89 22.68
N GLU A 1074 -1.12 6.90 22.89
CA GLU A 1074 -0.40 5.85 23.62
C GLU A 1074 -0.85 5.73 25.08
N ILE A 1075 -1.12 6.85 25.75
CA ILE A 1075 -1.64 6.86 27.14
C ILE A 1075 -3.05 6.24 27.24
N PHE A 1076 -3.83 6.29 26.16
CA PHE A 1076 -5.13 5.64 26.01
C PHE A 1076 -5.05 4.26 25.33
N GLY A 1077 -3.87 3.63 25.34
CA GLY A 1077 -3.69 2.24 24.93
C GLY A 1077 -3.49 2.02 23.43
N TRP A 1078 -3.33 3.09 22.63
CA TRP A 1078 -2.95 2.96 21.22
C TRP A 1078 -1.56 2.32 21.07
N ARG A 1079 -1.39 1.58 19.99
CA ARG A 1079 -0.14 0.92 19.65
C ARG A 1079 0.43 1.52 18.37
N GLY A 1080 1.49 2.32 18.50
CA GLY A 1080 2.21 2.86 17.34
C GLY A 1080 2.95 1.80 16.52
N ALA A 1081 3.28 0.65 17.12
CA ALA A 1081 3.86 -0.52 16.47
C ALA A 1081 3.01 -1.77 16.75
N ARG A 1082 2.76 -2.58 15.71
CA ARG A 1082 1.81 -3.70 15.74
C ARG A 1082 2.40 -5.00 15.18
N VAL A 1083 3.37 -5.55 15.90
CA VAL A 1083 4.02 -6.82 15.50
C VAL A 1083 3.10 -8.05 15.63
N ASP A 1084 2.10 -7.98 16.50
CA ASP A 1084 1.17 -9.07 16.82
C ASP A 1084 -0.30 -8.61 16.75
N PRO A 1085 -1.24 -9.50 16.39
CA PRO A 1085 -2.67 -9.21 16.14
C PRO A 1085 -3.51 -9.06 17.43
N VAL A 1086 -3.10 -8.16 18.32
CA VAL A 1086 -3.81 -7.89 19.59
C VAL A 1086 -4.89 -6.84 19.38
N SER A 1087 -6.16 -7.26 19.39
CA SER A 1087 -7.34 -6.40 19.20
C SER A 1087 -8.00 -5.92 20.50
N LYS A 1088 -7.60 -6.48 21.66
CA LYS A 1088 -7.99 -5.98 22.99
C LYS A 1088 -6.86 -5.13 23.56
N ARG A 1089 -7.08 -3.81 23.64
CA ARG A 1089 -6.09 -2.86 24.16
C ARG A 1089 -6.15 -2.75 25.68
N GLU A 1090 -5.05 -2.27 26.26
CA GLU A 1090 -5.04 -1.84 27.66
C GLU A 1090 -5.95 -0.63 27.81
N THR A 1091 -6.90 -0.71 28.74
CA THR A 1091 -7.89 0.35 29.00
C THR A 1091 -7.97 0.71 30.48
N SER A 1092 -7.11 0.12 31.31
CA SER A 1092 -7.05 0.39 32.74
C SER A 1092 -6.84 1.89 33.00
N PRO A 1093 -7.52 2.44 34.02
CA PRO A 1093 -7.30 3.81 34.44
C PRO A 1093 -5.85 4.01 34.89
N ASN A 1094 -5.28 5.15 34.51
CA ASN A 1094 -3.98 5.59 35.04
C ASN A 1094 -3.96 7.12 35.23
N VAL A 1095 -3.03 7.60 36.05
CA VAL A 1095 -2.92 9.04 36.39
C VAL A 1095 -2.49 9.92 35.22
N LEU A 1096 -1.88 9.35 34.18
CA LEU A 1096 -1.42 10.09 33.00
C LEU A 1096 -2.59 10.45 32.06
N GLN A 1097 -3.63 9.62 32.00
CA GLN A 1097 -4.83 9.85 31.17
C GLN A 1097 -5.47 11.22 31.41
N PRO A 1098 -5.90 11.59 32.64
CA PRO A 1098 -6.43 12.93 32.89
C PRO A 1098 -5.34 14.00 32.76
N ALA A 1099 -4.11 13.74 33.21
CA ALA A 1099 -3.04 14.73 33.19
C ALA A 1099 -2.68 15.22 31.77
N ILE A 1100 -2.67 14.33 30.77
CA ILE A 1100 -2.32 14.71 29.40
C ILE A 1100 -3.44 15.47 28.68
N ILE A 1101 -4.71 15.20 29.00
CA ILE A 1101 -5.83 16.00 28.47
C ILE A 1101 -5.84 17.38 29.14
N SER A 1102 -5.66 17.44 30.47
CA SER A 1102 -5.72 18.68 31.24
C SER A 1102 -4.54 19.63 30.96
N ASN A 1103 -3.32 19.12 30.87
CA ASN A 1103 -2.09 19.93 30.85
C ASN A 1103 -1.15 19.62 29.67
N GLY A 1104 -1.51 18.67 28.81
CA GLY A 1104 -0.71 18.32 27.64
C GLY A 1104 -0.85 19.34 26.51
N THR A 1105 0.06 19.25 25.55
CA THR A 1105 0.11 20.12 24.37
C THR A 1105 -1.22 20.14 23.60
N VAL A 1106 -1.81 18.95 23.36
CA VAL A 1106 -3.10 18.82 22.65
C VAL A 1106 -4.24 19.44 23.45
N GLY A 1107 -4.28 19.27 24.78
CA GLY A 1107 -5.24 19.93 25.65
C GLY A 1107 -5.20 21.46 25.52
N GLY A 1108 -4.01 22.03 25.44
CA GLY A 1108 -3.82 23.46 25.17
C GLY A 1108 -4.33 23.91 23.80
N TRP A 1109 -4.20 23.07 22.76
CA TRP A 1109 -4.72 23.38 21.42
C TRP A 1109 -6.26 23.37 21.36
N LEU A 1110 -6.88 22.44 22.09
CA LEU A 1110 -8.32 22.20 22.12
C LEU A 1110 -9.09 23.21 22.99
N THR A 1111 -8.40 23.85 23.93
CA THR A 1111 -9.00 24.81 24.86
C THR A 1111 -8.78 26.24 24.42
N ARG A 1112 -7.67 26.53 23.75
CA ARG A 1112 -7.36 27.88 23.27
C ARG A 1112 -8.25 28.29 22.11
N LEU A 1113 -8.95 29.41 22.29
CA LEU A 1113 -9.75 30.03 21.23
C LEU A 1113 -8.84 30.80 20.28
N SER A 1114 -8.43 30.17 19.18
CA SER A 1114 -7.73 30.77 18.04
C SER A 1114 -8.69 31.09 16.89
N ASP A 1115 -8.23 31.82 15.87
CA ASP A 1115 -9.09 32.25 14.74
C ASP A 1115 -9.63 31.09 13.89
N ASP A 1116 -8.94 29.94 13.88
CA ASP A 1116 -9.34 28.71 13.20
C ASP A 1116 -10.15 27.76 14.10
N HIS A 1117 -10.46 28.14 15.34
CA HIS A 1117 -11.13 27.29 16.33
C HIS A 1117 -12.66 27.39 16.23
N GLY A 1118 -13.36 26.26 16.09
CA GLY A 1118 -14.83 26.25 15.92
C GLY A 1118 -15.62 26.90 17.07
N LEU A 1119 -15.16 26.76 18.31
CA LEU A 1119 -15.79 27.46 19.45
C LEU A 1119 -15.56 28.99 19.47
N THR A 1120 -14.57 29.51 18.73
CA THR A 1120 -14.41 30.96 18.54
C THR A 1120 -15.57 31.50 17.73
N GLU A 1121 -15.92 30.86 16.61
CA GLU A 1121 -17.07 31.27 15.81
C GLU A 1121 -18.38 31.17 16.60
N LEU A 1122 -18.56 30.10 17.38
CA LEU A 1122 -19.71 29.95 18.28
C LEU A 1122 -19.82 31.13 19.26
N ALA A 1123 -18.70 31.55 19.86
CA ALA A 1123 -18.67 32.68 20.78
C ALA A 1123 -19.00 34.01 20.10
N LEU A 1124 -18.74 34.16 18.81
CA LEU A 1124 -19.00 35.39 18.05
C LEU A 1124 -20.45 35.50 17.55
N GLU A 1125 -21.25 34.44 17.63
CA GLU A 1125 -22.67 34.48 17.27
C GLU A 1125 -23.50 35.31 18.26
N GLU A 1126 -24.48 36.07 17.76
CA GLU A 1126 -25.43 36.82 18.60
C GLU A 1126 -26.45 35.85 19.23
N GLN A 1127 -26.34 35.62 20.54
CA GLN A 1127 -27.19 34.70 21.30
C GLN A 1127 -27.21 35.10 22.78
N LYS A 1128 -28.08 34.47 23.58
CA LYS A 1128 -28.06 34.62 25.05
C LYS A 1128 -26.95 33.78 25.66
N VAL A 1129 -26.40 34.19 26.80
CA VAL A 1129 -25.33 33.46 27.49
C VAL A 1129 -25.78 32.06 27.93
N GLU A 1130 -27.04 31.91 28.33
CA GLU A 1130 -27.64 30.61 28.69
C GLU A 1130 -27.65 29.67 27.48
N VAL A 1131 -28.02 30.19 26.30
CA VAL A 1131 -28.03 29.43 25.05
C VAL A 1131 -26.61 29.03 24.65
N LEU A 1132 -25.61 29.90 24.83
CA LEU A 1132 -24.20 29.54 24.60
C LEU A 1132 -23.78 28.37 25.51
N VAL A 1133 -24.10 28.42 26.80
CA VAL A 1133 -23.76 27.35 27.75
C VAL A 1133 -24.46 26.04 27.38
N GLU A 1134 -25.76 26.08 27.07
CA GLU A 1134 -26.50 24.89 26.60
C GLU A 1134 -25.86 24.27 25.35
N ARG A 1135 -25.47 25.09 24.37
CA ARG A 1135 -24.81 24.63 23.14
C ARG A 1135 -23.42 24.04 23.40
N LEU A 1136 -22.66 24.57 24.37
CA LEU A 1136 -21.39 23.98 24.78
C LEU A 1136 -21.58 22.58 25.37
N PHE A 1137 -22.59 22.41 26.22
CA PHE A 1137 -22.94 21.11 26.80
C PHE A 1137 -23.42 20.10 25.74
N LEU A 1138 -24.19 20.55 24.74
CA LEU A 1138 -24.61 19.70 23.63
C LEU A 1138 -23.42 19.30 22.74
N ARG A 1139 -22.59 20.27 22.32
CA ARG A 1139 -21.45 20.01 21.42
C ARG A 1139 -20.38 19.14 22.05
N LEU A 1140 -20.03 19.44 23.31
CA LEU A 1140 -19.05 18.66 24.04
C LEU A 1140 -19.75 17.40 24.53
N LEU A 1141 -20.58 17.48 25.56
CA LEU A 1141 -21.07 16.32 26.31
C LEU A 1141 -22.27 15.58 25.71
N THR A 1142 -22.91 16.11 24.65
CA THR A 1142 -24.13 15.54 24.04
C THR A 1142 -25.26 15.36 25.06
N ARG A 1143 -25.39 16.29 25.99
CA ARG A 1143 -26.51 16.36 26.95
C ARG A 1143 -26.79 17.82 27.30
N LYS A 1144 -27.92 18.07 27.96
CA LYS A 1144 -28.19 19.39 28.57
C LYS A 1144 -27.41 19.54 29.89
N PRO A 1145 -27.05 20.77 30.30
CA PRO A 1145 -26.54 21.01 31.63
C PRO A 1145 -27.62 20.74 32.68
N THR A 1146 -27.22 20.32 33.88
CA THR A 1146 -28.11 20.38 35.05
C THR A 1146 -28.37 21.84 35.44
N ALA A 1147 -29.36 22.10 36.31
CA ALA A 1147 -29.64 23.44 36.79
C ALA A 1147 -28.41 24.09 37.48
N ASP A 1148 -27.71 23.33 38.33
CA ASP A 1148 -26.51 23.79 39.03
C ASP A 1148 -25.35 24.05 38.06
N GLU A 1149 -25.13 23.15 37.09
CA GLU A 1149 -24.12 23.35 36.05
C GLU A 1149 -24.41 24.61 35.23
N LEU A 1150 -25.67 24.79 34.80
CA LEU A 1150 -26.09 25.96 34.04
C LEU A 1150 -25.82 27.26 34.84
N GLU A 1151 -26.20 27.31 36.10
CA GLU A 1151 -25.97 28.47 36.97
C GLU A 1151 -24.49 28.82 37.09
N ILE A 1152 -23.63 27.82 37.34
CA ILE A 1152 -22.17 28.02 37.49
C ILE A 1152 -21.58 28.65 36.22
N TYR A 1153 -21.84 28.05 35.05
CA TYR A 1153 -21.22 28.49 33.80
C TYR A 1153 -21.83 29.79 33.26
N VAL A 1154 -23.14 30.00 33.44
CA VAL A 1154 -23.79 31.28 33.10
C VAL A 1154 -23.23 32.40 33.96
N SER A 1155 -23.12 32.20 35.28
CA SER A 1155 -22.54 33.19 36.19
C SER A 1155 -21.12 33.58 35.76
N LEU A 1156 -20.28 32.58 35.44
CA LEU A 1156 -18.90 32.79 35.00
C LEU A 1156 -18.81 33.58 33.68
N LEU A 1157 -19.68 33.29 32.70
CA LEU A 1157 -19.61 33.91 31.37
C LEU A 1157 -20.41 35.20 31.22
N SER A 1158 -21.32 35.52 32.14
CA SER A 1158 -22.21 36.69 32.05
C SER A 1158 -21.46 38.02 32.11
N HIS A 1159 -20.45 38.15 32.98
CA HIS A 1159 -19.68 39.38 33.10
C HIS A 1159 -18.93 39.68 31.79
N GLY A 1160 -19.21 40.83 31.15
CA GLY A 1160 -18.59 41.24 29.88
C GLY A 1160 -19.16 40.56 28.63
N TYR A 1161 -20.20 39.71 28.73
CA TYR A 1161 -20.72 38.94 27.60
C TYR A 1161 -21.22 39.81 26.42
N ASN A 1162 -21.93 40.90 26.70
CA ASN A 1162 -22.46 41.79 25.66
C ASN A 1162 -21.37 42.61 24.96
N GLU A 1163 -20.21 42.76 25.59
CA GLU A 1163 -19.06 43.52 25.09
C GLU A 1163 -17.92 42.61 24.61
N ARG A 1164 -18.12 41.29 24.63
CA ARG A 1164 -17.08 40.30 24.37
C ARG A 1164 -16.46 40.38 22.97
N MET A 1165 -17.20 40.91 21.99
CA MET A 1165 -16.77 40.98 20.60
C MET A 1165 -15.95 42.26 20.37
N VAL A 1166 -14.73 42.09 19.88
CA VAL A 1166 -13.86 43.23 19.55
C VAL A 1166 -14.22 43.71 18.15
N THR A 1167 -14.65 44.97 18.04
CA THR A 1167 -14.94 45.62 16.75
C THR A 1167 -13.69 45.67 15.87
N MET A 1168 -13.85 45.53 14.55
CA MET A 1168 -12.75 45.58 13.57
C MET A 1168 -11.82 46.80 13.74
N GLU A 1169 -12.37 47.95 14.15
CA GLU A 1169 -11.62 49.21 14.38
C GLU A 1169 -10.64 49.13 15.57
N LYS A 1170 -10.91 48.24 16.54
CA LYS A 1170 -10.11 48.02 17.74
C LYS A 1170 -9.11 46.87 17.58
N LEU A 1171 -9.25 46.08 16.52
CA LEU A 1171 -8.27 45.02 16.23
C LEU A 1171 -6.93 45.67 15.90
N PRO A 1172 -5.81 45.23 16.52
CA PRO A 1172 -4.51 45.76 16.19
C PRO A 1172 -4.25 45.55 14.70
N VAL A 1173 -3.95 46.65 13.98
CA VAL A 1173 -3.48 46.56 12.59
C VAL A 1173 -2.13 45.86 12.63
N VAL A 1174 -2.13 44.55 12.38
CA VAL A 1174 -0.91 43.77 12.23
C VAL A 1174 -0.23 44.29 10.98
N LYS A 1175 0.88 45.02 11.12
CA LYS A 1175 1.72 45.39 9.98
C LYS A 1175 2.11 44.10 9.27
N ALA A 1176 1.69 43.96 8.01
CA ALA A 1176 2.05 42.82 7.20
C ALA A 1176 3.58 42.72 7.17
N GLN A 1177 4.12 41.69 7.81
CA GLN A 1177 5.55 41.41 7.69
C GLN A 1177 5.82 40.90 6.28
N PRO A 1178 7.01 41.17 5.71
CA PRO A 1178 7.42 40.57 4.45
C PRO A 1178 7.31 39.05 4.58
N ARG A 1179 6.55 38.42 3.69
CA ARG A 1179 6.37 36.98 3.68
C ARG A 1179 7.71 36.31 3.31
N VAL A 1180 8.20 35.43 4.18
CA VAL A 1180 9.44 34.66 3.98
C VAL A 1180 9.08 33.19 3.86
N ARG A 1181 9.76 32.45 2.98
CA ARG A 1181 9.57 31.01 2.86
C ARG A 1181 10.01 30.31 4.15
N GLU A 1182 9.14 29.50 4.71
CA GLU A 1182 9.51 28.64 5.83
C GLU A 1182 10.50 27.56 5.37
N ARG A 1183 11.62 27.43 6.08
CA ARG A 1183 12.59 26.36 5.85
C ARG A 1183 11.99 25.03 6.33
N TYR A 1184 12.35 23.93 5.66
CA TYR A 1184 11.93 22.59 6.06
C TYR A 1184 13.13 21.70 6.41
N VAL A 1185 12.91 20.76 7.32
CA VAL A 1185 13.86 19.68 7.62
C VAL A 1185 13.33 18.38 7.01
N SER A 1186 14.21 17.68 6.31
CA SER A 1186 13.96 16.37 5.69
C SER A 1186 15.19 15.49 5.89
N TRP A 1187 15.10 14.22 5.53
CA TRP A 1187 16.24 13.32 5.56
C TRP A 1187 17.43 13.88 4.76
N SER A 1188 17.21 14.65 3.71
CA SER A 1188 18.28 15.20 2.86
C SER A 1188 19.19 16.23 3.56
N ASN A 1189 18.76 16.87 4.65
CA ASN A 1189 19.47 17.96 5.32
C ASN A 1189 19.58 17.81 6.85
N HIS A 1190 19.13 16.68 7.41
CA HIS A 1190 19.00 16.49 8.85
C HIS A 1190 20.33 16.51 9.64
N VAL A 1191 21.48 16.40 8.98
CA VAL A 1191 22.81 16.42 9.62
C VAL A 1191 23.31 17.86 9.83
N ASP A 1192 22.73 18.85 9.15
CA ASP A 1192 23.08 20.26 9.33
C ASP A 1192 22.71 20.73 10.75
N ALA A 1193 23.61 21.47 11.40
CA ALA A 1193 23.41 21.94 12.77
C ALA A 1193 22.19 22.88 12.87
N GLU A 1194 21.93 23.70 11.84
CA GLU A 1194 20.75 24.57 11.79
C GLU A 1194 19.43 23.78 11.76
N ALA A 1195 19.44 22.52 11.31
CA ALA A 1195 18.26 21.66 11.27
C ALA A 1195 17.73 21.38 12.69
N ASN A 1196 18.62 21.15 13.65
CA ASN A 1196 18.24 20.93 15.05
C ASN A 1196 17.62 22.19 15.65
N VAL A 1197 18.23 23.36 15.41
CA VAL A 1197 17.72 24.66 15.91
C VAL A 1197 16.32 24.94 15.35
N LEU A 1198 16.12 24.70 14.05
CA LEU A 1198 14.79 24.85 13.44
C LEU A 1198 13.77 23.89 14.04
N ARG A 1199 14.15 22.64 14.30
CA ARG A 1199 13.24 21.64 14.86
C ARG A 1199 12.90 21.89 16.33
N GLU A 1200 13.84 22.42 17.11
CA GLU A 1200 13.58 22.92 18.46
C GLU A 1200 12.57 24.07 18.45
N LYS A 1201 12.70 25.00 17.49
CA LYS A 1201 11.73 26.08 17.28
C LYS A 1201 10.34 25.54 16.95
N HIS A 1202 10.24 24.57 16.03
CA HIS A 1202 8.95 23.92 15.70
C HIS A 1202 8.36 23.21 16.92
N SER A 1203 9.19 22.56 17.74
CA SER A 1203 8.76 21.91 18.98
C SER A 1203 8.23 22.92 20.00
N ALA A 1204 8.88 24.07 20.15
CA ALA A 1204 8.42 25.14 21.01
C ALA A 1204 7.10 25.76 20.49
N GLN A 1205 6.96 25.92 19.17
CA GLN A 1205 5.72 26.39 18.53
C GLN A 1205 4.57 25.40 18.74
N ALA A 1206 4.80 24.11 18.54
CA ALA A 1206 3.81 23.07 18.81
C ALA A 1206 3.33 23.12 20.26
N ARG A 1207 4.24 23.23 21.25
CA ARG A 1207 3.88 23.36 22.67
C ARG A 1207 3.12 24.66 22.98
N LYS A 1208 3.48 25.76 22.33
CA LYS A 1208 2.81 27.06 22.52
C LYS A 1208 1.38 27.05 21.99
N GLY A 1209 1.11 26.27 20.95
CA GLY A 1209 -0.15 26.27 20.21
C GLY A 1209 -0.36 27.56 19.42
N ASP A 1210 -1.54 27.69 18.81
CA ASP A 1210 -1.89 28.84 18.00
C ASP A 1210 -2.02 30.12 18.82
N THR A 1211 -1.99 31.26 18.14
CA THR A 1211 -2.18 32.54 18.82
C THR A 1211 -3.65 32.67 19.21
N PRO A 1212 -3.97 33.07 20.46
CA PRO A 1212 -5.36 33.35 20.82
C PRO A 1212 -5.97 34.42 19.92
N THR A 1213 -7.25 34.27 19.61
CA THR A 1213 -7.98 35.25 18.81
C THR A 1213 -7.99 36.60 19.50
N ASN A 1214 -7.84 37.66 18.70
CA ASN A 1214 -8.02 39.03 19.14
C ASN A 1214 -9.45 39.55 18.84
N ARG A 1215 -10.32 38.72 18.24
CA ARG A 1215 -11.72 39.03 17.95
C ARG A 1215 -12.61 38.99 19.20
N LEU A 1216 -12.09 38.45 20.30
CA LEU A 1216 -12.75 38.37 21.60
C LEU A 1216 -11.96 39.14 22.66
N GLU A 1217 -12.66 39.80 23.57
CA GLU A 1217 -12.06 40.48 24.72
C GLU A 1217 -11.27 39.48 25.57
N ALA A 1218 -10.03 39.84 25.92
CA ALA A 1218 -9.03 38.89 26.40
C ALA A 1218 -9.44 38.18 27.70
N ASP A 1219 -10.05 38.91 28.64
CA ASP A 1219 -10.55 38.38 29.92
C ASP A 1219 -11.74 37.44 29.72
N TRP A 1220 -12.72 37.85 28.91
CA TRP A 1220 -13.90 37.03 28.63
C TRP A 1220 -13.52 35.75 27.87
N ARG A 1221 -12.64 35.87 26.86
CA ARG A 1221 -12.07 34.73 26.13
C ARG A 1221 -11.42 33.74 27.10
N SER A 1222 -10.59 34.19 28.04
CA SER A 1222 -9.93 33.29 28.99
C SER A 1222 -10.91 32.56 29.90
N ARG A 1223 -11.97 33.22 30.38
CA ARG A 1223 -13.04 32.52 31.13
C ARG A 1223 -13.78 31.48 30.27
N MET A 1224 -14.01 31.76 28.99
CA MET A 1224 -14.57 30.79 28.05
C MET A 1224 -13.63 29.59 27.84
N GLU A 1225 -12.32 29.83 27.72
CA GLU A 1225 -11.31 28.75 27.65
C GLU A 1225 -11.32 27.88 28.91
N ASP A 1226 -11.51 28.47 30.10
CA ASP A 1226 -11.66 27.74 31.36
C ASP A 1226 -12.92 26.84 31.37
N VAL A 1227 -14.04 27.34 30.82
CA VAL A 1227 -15.26 26.53 30.64
C VAL A 1227 -15.01 25.34 29.73
N VAL A 1228 -14.37 25.56 28.57
CA VAL A 1228 -14.04 24.48 27.63
C VAL A 1228 -13.10 23.47 28.30
N TRP A 1229 -12.08 23.94 29.02
CA TRP A 1229 -11.17 23.10 29.78
C TRP A 1229 -11.91 22.24 30.80
N ALA A 1230 -12.84 22.80 31.57
CA ALA A 1230 -13.63 22.04 32.54
C ALA A 1230 -14.48 20.96 31.87
N LEU A 1231 -15.14 21.28 30.75
CA LEU A 1231 -16.04 20.36 30.05
C LEU A 1231 -15.31 19.21 29.36
N ILE A 1232 -14.13 19.41 28.77
CA ILE A 1232 -13.38 18.31 28.14
C ILE A 1232 -12.68 17.38 29.15
N ASN A 1233 -12.58 17.79 30.42
CA ASN A 1233 -11.96 17.01 31.49
C ASN A 1233 -12.96 16.28 32.39
N VAL A 1234 -14.26 16.29 32.07
CA VAL A 1234 -15.25 15.50 32.82
C VAL A 1234 -15.04 13.99 32.63
N PRO A 1235 -15.28 13.15 33.66
CA PRO A 1235 -15.06 11.70 33.55
C PRO A 1235 -15.89 11.03 32.44
N SER A 1236 -17.10 11.54 32.15
CA SER A 1236 -17.96 11.01 31.09
C SER A 1236 -17.39 11.21 29.68
N TRP A 1237 -16.28 11.95 29.53
CA TRP A 1237 -15.65 12.16 28.23
C TRP A 1237 -15.00 10.89 27.66
N ILE A 1238 -14.44 10.06 28.53
CA ILE A 1238 -13.67 8.87 28.15
C ILE A 1238 -14.52 7.59 28.09
N SER A 1239 -15.83 7.69 28.29
CA SER A 1239 -16.77 6.58 28.24
C SER A 1239 -17.83 6.76 27.15
N ALA A 1240 -18.20 5.65 26.50
CA ALA A 1240 -19.46 5.53 25.79
C ALA A 1240 -20.57 5.28 26.83
N PRO A 1241 -21.67 6.06 26.79
CA PRO A 1241 -22.75 5.94 27.75
C PRO A 1241 -23.68 4.78 27.44
#